data_AF-A0A2N2P6G0-F1
#
_entry.id   AF-A0A2N2P6G0-F1
#
_cell.length_a   1.000
_cell.length_b   1.000
_cell.length_c   1.000
_cell.angle_alpha   90.00
_cell.angle_beta   90.00
_cell.angle_gamma   90.00
#
_symmetry.space_group_name_H-M   'P 1'
#
loop_
_entity.id
_entity.type
_entity.pdbx_description
1 polymer ?
#
loop_
_entity_poly.entity_id
_entity_poly.type
_entity_poly.pdbx_seq_one_letter_code
_entity_poly.pdbx_strand_id
1 'polypeptide(L)'
;TANTAVVDSTTTETDPTDNTTTPPVTVDVVPAANLTITKTASVSEIALGETFTYTIVVTNNGPSVAEDVFTTDTLPSGITFLSATPASVTEAGGVVVGDLGDIAAGGSVTIVITVRADAVGPTVNTAVVDSSTTDIDTTDNTTDPPTSVDVIPAAELSITKSASTSVAPLGTQFDYTLTVTNNGPSTAQAVQVVDTLPAGVAWVSGSASQGSVSETGGVVTALLGDMLAGGSATITITVEAVTVGVVSNTAAVDSTTSDTNTINNDADPVDVDVIPAADLAITKTASTDIAPLGTQFDYTITVANNGPSTAEDVYTTDTLPAGTAFVSGSATQGSVSESGGVVIGDLGDIAPATSVTVTITVETVAEGPTSNTAVVDSSTTDIDTTDNTTTPPVTVDVVPGADLQVTKTASTNFIAQGQQVTYQVVVTNAGPSTADNVVVTDTLASGLDFVGASTTSGTVSQSGGVVTALIGDLPAGSSATVTITVAGGDAGLWPNVAVADTATSETAPGDNISSPPVTVTVVPNADLSITKTASATNVPIGVDFTYTIRVTNNGQSAAEDVLVTDVLPAGVTYQSSTATQGFVGVSGQTVQADLGTVASGATVVITITVRGSVEGTVFNSASVDSNTSDTTPGNNVVAVPVEVTLEPSSDLMLFKVGDPNPVISGGEVTYFIMVANAGPSDATNVTMVDTLPTVCVEFISASTIQGTVSHSSGIVTANLGTLPAGESTLVQVVIRASGDTTLVNAAAVTGDEFDANLSNNNDTENTDLYSSFDAIVTDDITTDTGWFAYRPDEPGFHGTEWDPTEESLKAYVYADPVKKRTRQTGYFATESLYVPYASVGSENYVRGKFYIYTGDQPAANPLLTIPPMRLRLASRFAVNSMLEVFPSLNVDPGAAPVSLEFRPSTDPTKPSIYRVDFDPVDVPYLKGNPTTEGVMSGFEVFAIDPQSEGFIALAQIEIGVYPVGLLSTDCKPITKIFAPTATDAGDFRLDLPEAELASYNLLPVVEEGYTTVSVTDPPSIKPVYAEGSFGVTLDTKQVPSNRIGIISRNFSGGTDVTAPDYLRVSENKQYLVRYHLTSTQRSDRNSQIRLRGRAVRFTWSQKYELGGAWALGGFGSPNNTIAQQALPGIGCLNPDNAGTTNGGWYTMLMHSPMNVDIRPEFPTGTPLATRMPQLVAQPGPGVNAPSLRDLRFGLDIVDTITFNAQSSFEQGNVTVDRIEVTEFPLVQD
;
A
#
# COMPACT_ATOMS: atom_id res chain seq x y z
N THR A 1 -0.53 -146.66 -63.72
CA THR A 1 0.22 -147.50 -64.68
C THR A 1 -0.02 -148.99 -64.39
N ALA A 2 0.41 -149.89 -65.28
CA ALA A 2 0.30 -151.34 -65.09
C ALA A 2 1.69 -151.98 -64.91
N ASN A 3 1.79 -153.02 -64.07
CA ASN A 3 3.00 -153.79 -63.83
C ASN A 3 2.68 -155.30 -63.90
N THR A 4 3.62 -156.11 -64.36
CA THR A 4 3.44 -157.56 -64.56
C THR A 4 4.71 -158.28 -64.15
N ALA A 5 4.60 -159.13 -63.12
CA ALA A 5 5.68 -160.03 -62.74
C ALA A 5 5.66 -161.27 -63.64
N VAL A 6 6.82 -161.62 -64.19
CA VAL A 6 7.04 -162.83 -64.99
C VAL A 6 8.15 -163.62 -64.32
N VAL A 7 7.96 -164.93 -64.18
CA VAL A 7 8.99 -165.87 -63.72
C VAL A 7 9.42 -166.71 -64.91
N ASP A 8 10.71 -166.99 -65.01
CA ASP A 8 11.31 -167.83 -66.05
C ASP A 8 12.12 -168.96 -65.39
N SER A 9 12.16 -170.13 -66.02
CA SER A 9 12.67 -171.38 -65.46
C SER A 9 13.64 -172.06 -66.44
N THR A 10 14.84 -172.39 -65.95
CA THR A 10 15.90 -172.98 -66.79
C THR A 10 15.72 -174.49 -67.05
N THR A 11 14.56 -175.05 -66.73
CA THR A 11 14.16 -176.43 -67.02
C THR A 11 12.77 -176.46 -67.64
N THR A 12 12.55 -177.36 -68.61
CA THR A 12 11.34 -177.39 -69.45
C THR A 12 10.05 -177.53 -68.64
N GLU A 13 9.32 -176.44 -68.51
CA GLU A 13 8.00 -176.42 -67.87
C GLU A 13 6.94 -177.10 -68.75
N THR A 14 5.94 -177.71 -68.11
CA THR A 14 4.90 -178.54 -68.73
C THR A 14 3.57 -177.83 -68.96
N ASP A 15 3.30 -176.72 -68.28
CA ASP A 15 2.21 -175.80 -68.61
C ASP A 15 2.73 -174.35 -68.63
N PRO A 16 2.96 -173.74 -69.81
CA PRO A 16 3.46 -172.38 -69.89
C PRO A 16 2.38 -171.30 -69.62
N THR A 17 1.14 -171.67 -69.29
CA THR A 17 0.02 -170.72 -69.21
C THR A 17 -0.17 -170.01 -67.87
N ASP A 18 0.57 -170.40 -66.82
CA ASP A 18 0.48 -169.79 -65.48
C ASP A 18 1.62 -168.80 -65.13
N ASN A 19 2.65 -168.69 -65.98
CA ASN A 19 3.85 -167.86 -65.77
C ASN A 19 3.61 -166.32 -65.82
N THR A 20 2.36 -165.88 -65.88
CA THR A 20 1.95 -164.47 -65.85
C THR A 20 0.73 -164.27 -64.96
N THR A 21 0.76 -163.32 -64.03
CA THR A 21 -0.40 -163.00 -63.19
C THR A 21 -1.49 -162.25 -63.96
N THR A 22 -2.69 -162.82 -64.03
CA THR A 22 -3.89 -162.20 -64.63
C THR A 22 -5.09 -162.27 -63.69
N PRO A 23 -5.95 -161.24 -63.62
CA PRO A 23 -5.85 -159.96 -64.32
C PRO A 23 -4.78 -159.02 -63.71
N PRO A 24 -4.23 -158.07 -64.48
CA PRO A 24 -3.29 -157.07 -63.98
C PRO A 24 -3.97 -156.11 -63.00
N VAL A 25 -3.24 -155.72 -61.94
CA VAL A 25 -3.71 -154.68 -61.00
C VAL A 25 -3.50 -153.31 -61.64
N THR A 26 -4.60 -152.64 -61.98
CA THR A 26 -4.60 -151.25 -62.44
C THR A 26 -4.49 -150.30 -61.26
N VAL A 27 -3.36 -149.59 -61.15
CA VAL A 27 -3.24 -148.41 -60.28
C VAL A 27 -3.47 -147.19 -61.15
N ASP A 28 -4.54 -146.44 -60.89
CA ASP A 28 -4.70 -145.09 -61.44
C ASP A 28 -3.65 -144.17 -60.82
N VAL A 29 -2.99 -143.39 -61.68
CA VAL A 29 -2.00 -142.38 -61.29
C VAL A 29 -2.57 -141.06 -61.74
N VAL A 30 -3.35 -140.43 -60.86
CA VAL A 30 -3.92 -139.10 -61.06
C VAL A 30 -2.78 -138.08 -60.86
N PRO A 31 -2.60 -137.08 -61.74
CA PRO A 31 -1.66 -135.99 -61.48
C PRO A 31 -2.11 -135.19 -60.25
N ALA A 32 -1.15 -134.76 -59.45
CA ALA A 32 -1.39 -134.01 -58.22
C ALA A 32 -0.38 -132.87 -58.04
N ALA A 33 -0.88 -131.71 -57.62
CA ALA A 33 -0.12 -130.50 -57.32
C ALA A 33 0.05 -130.32 -55.80
N ASN A 34 0.78 -129.27 -55.41
CA ASN A 34 0.67 -128.62 -54.10
C ASN A 34 0.79 -127.12 -54.30
N LEU A 35 -0.30 -126.38 -54.17
CA LEU A 35 -0.30 -124.94 -54.27
C LEU A 35 -0.17 -124.32 -52.86
N THR A 36 0.64 -123.26 -52.80
CA THR A 36 0.85 -122.44 -51.60
C THR A 36 0.58 -120.99 -51.98
N ILE A 37 -0.23 -120.29 -51.19
CA ILE A 37 -0.48 -118.85 -51.38
C ILE A 37 0.01 -118.02 -50.20
N THR A 38 0.72 -116.94 -50.51
CA THR A 38 1.17 -115.94 -49.53
C THR A 38 0.73 -114.55 -49.95
N LYS A 39 0.47 -113.68 -48.97
CA LYS A 39 0.01 -112.30 -49.19
C LYS A 39 0.71 -111.35 -48.22
N THR A 40 1.13 -110.19 -48.72
CA THR A 40 1.71 -109.10 -47.94
C THR A 40 1.12 -107.76 -48.38
N ALA A 41 1.24 -106.74 -47.53
CA ALA A 41 0.97 -105.34 -47.87
C ALA A 41 2.28 -104.55 -47.85
N SER A 42 2.33 -103.44 -48.59
CA SER A 42 3.49 -102.53 -48.61
C SER A 42 3.68 -101.74 -47.32
N VAL A 43 2.65 -101.66 -46.47
CA VAL A 43 2.60 -100.94 -45.19
C VAL A 43 1.72 -101.71 -44.19
N SER A 44 1.90 -101.45 -42.89
CA SER A 44 1.01 -101.94 -41.83
C SER A 44 -0.07 -100.93 -41.42
N GLU A 45 0.14 -99.67 -41.76
CA GLU A 45 -0.66 -98.50 -41.38
C GLU A 45 -0.65 -97.51 -42.57
N ILE A 46 -1.77 -96.86 -42.86
CA ILE A 46 -1.92 -95.97 -44.04
C ILE A 46 -2.95 -94.86 -43.74
N ALA A 47 -2.75 -93.64 -44.28
CA ALA A 47 -3.70 -92.56 -44.07
C ALA A 47 -4.92 -92.67 -45.00
N LEU A 48 -6.10 -92.23 -44.53
CA LEU A 48 -7.33 -92.23 -45.33
C LEU A 48 -7.15 -91.41 -46.62
N GLY A 49 -7.45 -92.03 -47.77
CA GLY A 49 -7.29 -91.46 -49.10
C GLY A 49 -5.98 -91.82 -49.80
N GLU A 50 -4.97 -92.34 -49.08
CA GLU A 50 -3.71 -92.77 -49.67
C GLU A 50 -3.79 -94.14 -50.35
N THR A 51 -2.77 -94.46 -51.16
CA THR A 51 -2.69 -95.69 -51.96
C THR A 51 -1.57 -96.61 -51.48
N PHE A 52 -1.87 -97.90 -51.35
CA PHE A 52 -0.91 -98.94 -50.99
C PHE A 52 -1.08 -100.18 -51.89
N THR A 53 -0.20 -101.18 -51.76
CA THR A 53 -0.27 -102.39 -52.58
C THR A 53 -0.36 -103.65 -51.73
N TYR A 54 -1.25 -104.58 -52.11
CA TYR A 54 -1.13 -105.99 -51.72
C TYR A 54 -0.27 -106.72 -52.76
N THR A 55 0.63 -107.60 -52.31
CA THR A 55 1.37 -108.54 -53.16
C THR A 55 0.95 -109.95 -52.81
N ILE A 56 0.53 -110.73 -53.81
CA ILE A 56 0.20 -112.16 -53.69
C ILE A 56 1.26 -112.97 -54.44
N VAL A 57 1.73 -114.06 -53.85
CA VAL A 57 2.57 -115.05 -54.52
C VAL A 57 1.95 -116.44 -54.37
N VAL A 58 1.68 -117.08 -55.51
CA VAL A 58 1.24 -118.48 -55.62
C VAL A 58 2.43 -119.32 -56.08
N THR A 59 2.71 -120.44 -55.41
CA THR A 59 3.81 -121.36 -55.77
C THR A 59 3.31 -122.81 -55.80
N ASN A 60 3.64 -123.56 -56.86
CA ASN A 60 3.36 -124.99 -56.95
C ASN A 60 4.59 -125.80 -56.47
N ASN A 61 4.55 -126.36 -55.27
CA ASN A 61 5.61 -127.24 -54.75
C ASN A 61 5.35 -128.72 -55.08
N GLY A 62 4.25 -129.03 -55.78
CA GLY A 62 3.86 -130.39 -56.14
C GLY A 62 4.75 -131.04 -57.21
N PRO A 63 4.65 -132.37 -57.39
CA PRO A 63 5.43 -133.11 -58.37
C PRO A 63 4.87 -133.00 -59.81
N SER A 64 3.67 -132.46 -59.99
CA SER A 64 2.99 -132.30 -61.29
C SER A 64 2.84 -130.82 -61.64
N VAL A 65 2.56 -130.50 -62.90
CA VAL A 65 2.00 -129.20 -63.27
C VAL A 65 0.65 -129.03 -62.57
N ALA A 66 0.36 -127.83 -62.08
CA ALA A 66 -0.99 -127.43 -61.70
C ALA A 66 -1.61 -126.75 -62.93
N GLU A 67 -2.58 -127.41 -63.54
CA GLU A 67 -3.30 -126.93 -64.74
C GLU A 67 -4.47 -126.03 -64.33
N ASP A 68 -4.78 -125.01 -65.16
CA ASP A 68 -5.85 -124.01 -64.94
C ASP A 68 -5.83 -123.34 -63.54
N VAL A 69 -4.67 -122.87 -63.06
CA VAL A 69 -4.58 -122.24 -61.72
C VAL A 69 -5.24 -120.86 -61.71
N PHE A 70 -6.15 -120.64 -60.77
CA PHE A 70 -6.77 -119.34 -60.52
C PHE A 70 -6.70 -118.95 -59.04
N THR A 71 -6.60 -117.64 -58.78
CA THR A 71 -6.66 -117.09 -57.42
C THR A 71 -7.78 -116.06 -57.30
N THR A 72 -8.39 -116.02 -56.12
CA THR A 72 -9.43 -115.06 -55.76
C THR A 72 -9.04 -114.28 -54.50
N ASP A 73 -9.17 -112.97 -54.58
CA ASP A 73 -8.89 -112.00 -53.51
C ASP A 73 -10.16 -111.14 -53.35
N THR A 74 -10.82 -111.23 -52.20
CA THR A 74 -11.98 -110.39 -51.89
C THR A 74 -11.51 -109.20 -51.08
N LEU A 75 -11.45 -108.03 -51.71
CA LEU A 75 -10.98 -106.81 -51.06
C LEU A 75 -11.92 -106.44 -49.91
N PRO A 76 -11.39 -106.08 -48.72
CA PRO A 76 -12.22 -105.71 -47.58
C PRO A 76 -12.98 -104.40 -47.85
N SER A 77 -14.18 -104.29 -47.28
CA SER A 77 -14.98 -103.07 -47.32
C SER A 77 -14.19 -101.89 -46.76
N GLY A 78 -14.11 -100.78 -47.51
CA GLY A 78 -13.27 -99.64 -47.18
C GLY A 78 -11.98 -99.56 -47.98
N ILE A 79 -11.69 -100.55 -48.84
CA ILE A 79 -10.57 -100.53 -49.79
C ILE A 79 -11.11 -100.53 -51.23
N THR A 80 -10.63 -99.62 -52.07
CA THR A 80 -11.00 -99.53 -53.50
C THR A 80 -9.85 -99.99 -54.39
N PHE A 81 -10.15 -100.88 -55.34
CA PHE A 81 -9.22 -101.30 -56.39
C PHE A 81 -8.83 -100.14 -57.32
N LEU A 82 -7.54 -100.03 -57.65
CA LEU A 82 -7.04 -99.08 -58.65
C LEU A 82 -6.45 -99.79 -59.88
N SER A 83 -5.61 -100.81 -59.67
CA SER A 83 -4.99 -101.58 -60.74
C SER A 83 -4.40 -102.90 -60.23
N ALA A 84 -4.20 -103.86 -61.13
CA ALA A 84 -3.42 -105.06 -60.87
C ALA A 84 -2.36 -105.28 -61.96
N THR A 85 -1.30 -106.00 -61.61
CA THR A 85 -0.33 -106.57 -62.55
C THR A 85 -0.06 -108.03 -62.17
N PRO A 86 0.02 -108.97 -63.14
CA PRO A 86 -0.12 -108.79 -64.59
C PRO A 86 -1.57 -108.46 -65.03
N ALA A 87 -1.73 -107.96 -66.26
CA ALA A 87 -3.00 -107.48 -66.79
C ALA A 87 -4.04 -108.59 -67.14
N SER A 88 -3.72 -109.87 -66.88
CA SER A 88 -4.72 -110.96 -66.86
C SER A 88 -5.57 -110.97 -65.59
N VAL A 89 -5.13 -110.26 -64.54
CA VAL A 89 -5.85 -110.10 -63.28
C VAL A 89 -6.93 -109.02 -63.44
N THR A 90 -8.17 -109.35 -63.10
CA THR A 90 -9.35 -108.49 -63.28
C THR A 90 -10.10 -108.31 -61.96
N GLU A 91 -10.85 -107.22 -61.82
CA GLU A 91 -11.71 -106.96 -60.66
C GLU A 91 -13.18 -106.89 -61.10
N ALA A 92 -14.08 -107.49 -60.31
CA ALA A 92 -15.52 -107.38 -60.51
C ALA A 92 -16.29 -107.48 -59.19
N GLY A 93 -16.77 -106.33 -58.68
CA GLY A 93 -17.66 -106.26 -57.52
C GLY A 93 -16.96 -106.40 -56.17
N GLY A 94 -15.69 -105.98 -56.07
CA GLY A 94 -14.85 -106.13 -54.89
C GLY A 94 -14.04 -107.44 -54.85
N VAL A 95 -14.23 -108.32 -55.82
CA VAL A 95 -13.42 -109.55 -55.96
C VAL A 95 -12.44 -109.38 -57.12
N VAL A 96 -11.15 -109.47 -56.80
CA VAL A 96 -10.06 -109.56 -57.76
C VAL A 96 -9.82 -111.03 -58.09
N VAL A 97 -9.84 -111.37 -59.37
CA VAL A 97 -9.64 -112.73 -59.88
C VAL A 97 -8.43 -112.73 -60.82
N GLY A 98 -7.44 -113.55 -60.51
CA GLY A 98 -6.28 -113.79 -61.35
C GLY A 98 -6.33 -115.18 -61.98
N ASP A 99 -6.48 -115.24 -63.30
CA ASP A 99 -6.10 -116.41 -64.10
C ASP A 99 -4.58 -116.42 -64.23
N LEU A 100 -3.96 -117.50 -63.75
CA LEU A 100 -2.50 -117.70 -63.69
C LEU A 100 -2.03 -118.76 -64.70
N GLY A 101 -2.95 -119.46 -65.36
CA GLY A 101 -2.68 -120.58 -66.25
C GLY A 101 -1.95 -121.75 -65.57
N ASP A 102 -1.16 -122.48 -66.36
CA ASP A 102 -0.45 -123.67 -65.90
C ASP A 102 0.80 -123.32 -65.08
N ILE A 103 0.80 -123.59 -63.77
CA ILE A 103 1.98 -123.42 -62.91
C ILE A 103 2.75 -124.74 -62.83
N ALA A 104 3.87 -124.80 -63.55
CA ALA A 104 4.77 -125.95 -63.54
C ALA A 104 5.33 -126.26 -62.12
N ALA A 105 5.68 -127.52 -61.87
CA ALA A 105 6.29 -127.97 -60.61
C ALA A 105 7.54 -127.16 -60.25
N GLY A 106 7.55 -126.56 -59.05
CA GLY A 106 8.58 -125.64 -58.56
C GLY A 106 8.48 -124.21 -59.10
N GLY A 107 7.45 -123.88 -59.87
CA GLY A 107 7.18 -122.54 -60.41
C GLY A 107 6.29 -121.70 -59.49
N SER A 108 6.35 -120.38 -59.66
CA SER A 108 5.51 -119.42 -58.95
C SER A 108 5.07 -118.24 -59.83
N VAL A 109 3.96 -117.63 -59.45
CA VAL A 109 3.37 -116.44 -60.09
C VAL A 109 3.12 -115.38 -59.03
N THR A 110 3.47 -114.13 -59.33
CA THR A 110 3.28 -112.96 -58.45
C THR A 110 2.23 -112.03 -59.03
N ILE A 111 1.33 -111.54 -58.19
CA ILE A 111 0.37 -110.49 -58.49
C ILE A 111 0.65 -109.30 -57.57
N VAL A 112 0.63 -108.08 -58.10
CA VAL A 112 0.61 -106.85 -57.31
C VAL A 112 -0.70 -106.12 -57.59
N ILE A 113 -1.47 -105.86 -56.53
CA ILE A 113 -2.76 -105.18 -56.56
C ILE A 113 -2.59 -103.83 -55.87
N THR A 114 -2.77 -102.74 -56.61
CA THR A 114 -2.75 -101.36 -56.08
C THR A 114 -4.17 -100.97 -55.68
N VAL A 115 -4.30 -100.44 -54.46
CA VAL A 115 -5.57 -100.05 -53.86
C VAL A 115 -5.48 -98.68 -53.20
N ARG A 116 -6.63 -98.05 -52.93
CA ARG A 116 -6.77 -96.85 -52.10
C ARG A 116 -7.57 -97.16 -50.83
N ALA A 117 -7.17 -96.56 -49.72
CA ALA A 117 -7.91 -96.61 -48.47
C ALA A 117 -9.06 -95.58 -48.46
N ASP A 118 -10.31 -96.04 -48.42
CA ASP A 118 -11.54 -95.23 -48.49
C ASP A 118 -12.39 -95.27 -47.20
N ALA A 119 -12.02 -96.08 -46.20
CA ALA A 119 -12.62 -96.02 -44.86
C ALA A 119 -11.61 -96.35 -43.75
N VAL A 120 -11.76 -95.70 -42.59
CA VAL A 120 -10.89 -95.83 -41.40
C VAL A 120 -11.12 -97.16 -40.66
N GLY A 121 -10.03 -97.74 -40.15
CA GLY A 121 -10.00 -98.94 -39.31
C GLY A 121 -9.18 -100.10 -39.89
N PRO A 122 -9.05 -101.22 -39.14
CA PRO A 122 -8.23 -102.36 -39.55
C PRO A 122 -8.86 -103.14 -40.70
N THR A 123 -8.23 -103.08 -41.86
CA THR A 123 -8.63 -103.80 -43.07
C THR A 123 -7.88 -105.13 -43.17
N VAL A 124 -8.62 -106.23 -43.00
CA VAL A 124 -8.08 -107.59 -43.00
C VAL A 124 -8.42 -108.26 -44.32
N ASN A 125 -7.39 -108.77 -45.02
CA ASN A 125 -7.51 -109.30 -46.37
C ASN A 125 -6.83 -110.67 -46.52
N THR A 126 -7.48 -111.62 -47.20
CA THR A 126 -6.98 -112.96 -47.56
C THR A 126 -7.02 -113.16 -49.07
N ALA A 127 -6.21 -114.09 -49.58
CA ALA A 127 -6.39 -114.64 -50.92
C ALA A 127 -6.45 -116.17 -50.85
N VAL A 128 -7.18 -116.76 -51.80
CA VAL A 128 -7.38 -118.21 -51.98
C VAL A 128 -6.88 -118.60 -53.37
N VAL A 129 -6.33 -119.79 -53.53
CA VAL A 129 -5.95 -120.36 -54.84
C VAL A 129 -6.56 -121.75 -55.00
N ASP A 130 -6.88 -122.12 -56.25
CA ASP A 130 -7.44 -123.41 -56.64
C ASP A 130 -7.01 -123.73 -58.10
N SER A 131 -7.18 -124.98 -58.56
CA SER A 131 -6.77 -125.39 -59.92
C SER A 131 -7.56 -126.61 -60.42
N SER A 132 -7.48 -126.93 -61.72
CA SER A 132 -8.13 -128.14 -62.26
C SER A 132 -7.38 -129.43 -61.90
N THR A 133 -6.12 -129.32 -61.50
CA THR A 133 -5.33 -130.42 -60.94
C THR A 133 -5.67 -130.64 -59.47
N THR A 134 -5.80 -131.90 -59.04
CA THR A 134 -6.10 -132.20 -57.64
C THR A 134 -4.92 -131.82 -56.74
N ASP A 135 -5.18 -130.97 -55.75
CA ASP A 135 -4.17 -130.66 -54.73
C ASP A 135 -4.04 -131.79 -53.70
N ILE A 136 -2.81 -132.03 -53.24
CA ILE A 136 -2.47 -132.99 -52.18
C ILE A 136 -2.54 -132.36 -50.77
N ASP A 137 -2.45 -131.03 -50.66
CA ASP A 137 -2.72 -130.28 -49.43
C ASP A 137 -3.63 -129.09 -49.76
N THR A 138 -4.68 -128.89 -48.96
CA THR A 138 -5.61 -127.77 -49.15
C THR A 138 -5.60 -126.82 -47.97
N THR A 139 -4.65 -126.98 -47.05
CA THR A 139 -4.52 -126.14 -45.85
C THR A 139 -3.69 -124.88 -46.09
N ASP A 140 -2.82 -124.91 -47.11
CA ASP A 140 -1.94 -123.84 -47.60
C ASP A 140 -2.50 -123.09 -48.83
N ASN A 141 -3.67 -123.49 -49.31
CA ASN A 141 -4.42 -122.84 -50.40
C ASN A 141 -5.24 -121.60 -49.98
N THR A 142 -5.11 -121.15 -48.73
CA THR A 142 -5.64 -119.87 -48.24
C THR A 142 -4.56 -119.14 -47.45
N THR A 143 -4.51 -117.82 -47.55
CA THR A 143 -3.55 -116.98 -46.79
C THR A 143 -3.78 -117.08 -45.29
N ASP A 144 -2.86 -117.69 -44.55
CA ASP A 144 -2.80 -117.71 -43.07
C ASP A 144 -1.38 -117.35 -42.58
N PRO A 145 -1.19 -116.33 -41.70
CA PRO A 145 -2.20 -115.39 -41.20
C PRO A 145 -2.68 -114.41 -42.29
N PRO A 146 -3.91 -113.87 -42.15
CA PRO A 146 -4.43 -112.86 -43.06
C PRO A 146 -3.61 -111.55 -42.99
N THR A 147 -3.51 -110.84 -44.10
CA THR A 147 -2.82 -109.54 -44.15
C THR A 147 -3.70 -108.44 -43.55
N SER A 148 -3.21 -107.72 -42.55
CA SER A 148 -3.92 -106.57 -41.95
C SER A 148 -3.20 -105.26 -42.27
N VAL A 149 -3.97 -104.22 -42.62
CA VAL A 149 -3.51 -102.83 -42.75
C VAL A 149 -4.48 -101.93 -42.00
N ASP A 150 -4.00 -101.14 -41.05
CA ASP A 150 -4.85 -100.19 -40.32
C ASP A 150 -4.95 -98.85 -41.08
N VAL A 151 -6.17 -98.41 -41.36
CA VAL A 151 -6.41 -97.12 -42.04
C VAL A 151 -6.70 -96.06 -40.99
N ILE A 152 -5.81 -95.09 -40.83
CA ILE A 152 -5.95 -94.01 -39.84
C ILE A 152 -6.64 -92.76 -40.45
N PRO A 153 -7.33 -91.94 -39.63
CA PRO A 153 -7.86 -90.66 -40.07
C PRO A 153 -6.77 -89.73 -40.59
N ALA A 154 -7.09 -89.00 -41.65
CA ALA A 154 -6.20 -88.06 -42.35
C ALA A 154 -6.86 -86.68 -42.48
N ALA A 155 -6.14 -85.64 -42.08
CA ALA A 155 -6.51 -84.24 -42.25
C ALA A 155 -5.65 -83.57 -43.34
N GLU A 156 -6.07 -82.37 -43.73
CA GLU A 156 -5.25 -81.42 -44.49
C GLU A 156 -5.67 -80.03 -44.01
N LEU A 157 -4.87 -79.41 -43.17
CA LEU A 157 -5.13 -78.06 -42.70
C LEU A 157 -4.44 -77.04 -43.61
N SER A 158 -4.92 -75.81 -43.51
CA SER A 158 -4.41 -74.67 -44.26
C SER A 158 -4.74 -73.40 -43.51
N ILE A 159 -3.79 -72.46 -43.42
CA ILE A 159 -3.99 -71.17 -42.77
C ILE A 159 -3.60 -70.00 -43.69
N THR A 160 -4.43 -68.96 -43.71
CA THR A 160 -4.12 -67.69 -44.39
C THR A 160 -4.30 -66.54 -43.40
N LYS A 161 -3.48 -65.50 -43.52
CA LYS A 161 -3.45 -64.33 -42.64
C LYS A 161 -3.54 -63.04 -43.47
N SER A 162 -4.18 -62.02 -42.93
CA SER A 162 -4.25 -60.66 -43.49
C SER A 162 -4.33 -59.62 -42.38
N ALA A 163 -4.11 -58.35 -42.72
CA ALA A 163 -4.33 -57.20 -41.84
C ALA A 163 -5.38 -56.25 -42.44
N SER A 164 -6.11 -55.50 -41.60
CA SER A 164 -7.13 -54.53 -42.05
C SER A 164 -6.53 -53.26 -42.70
N THR A 165 -5.25 -53.00 -42.48
CA THR A 165 -4.46 -51.94 -43.14
C THR A 165 -3.05 -52.44 -43.46
N SER A 166 -2.34 -51.72 -44.33
CA SER A 166 -0.89 -51.89 -44.58
C SER A 166 -0.04 -50.76 -43.96
N VAL A 167 -0.68 -49.70 -43.45
CA VAL A 167 -0.05 -48.58 -42.74
C VAL A 167 -0.92 -48.22 -41.53
N ALA A 168 -0.32 -48.06 -40.35
CA ALA A 168 -1.02 -47.72 -39.11
C ALA A 168 -0.32 -46.55 -38.40
N PRO A 169 -1.02 -45.43 -38.10
CA PRO A 169 -0.46 -44.39 -37.23
C PRO A 169 -0.24 -44.93 -35.81
N LEU A 170 0.85 -44.52 -35.15
CA LEU A 170 1.17 -44.90 -33.77
C LEU A 170 -0.01 -44.61 -32.82
N GLY A 171 -0.32 -45.55 -31.92
CA GLY A 171 -1.47 -45.49 -31.00
C GLY A 171 -2.82 -45.89 -31.60
N THR A 172 -2.91 -46.11 -32.92
CA THR A 172 -4.16 -46.61 -33.55
C THR A 172 -4.27 -48.13 -33.47
N GLN A 173 -5.51 -48.63 -33.59
CA GLN A 173 -5.82 -50.06 -33.55
C GLN A 173 -6.13 -50.61 -34.94
N PHE A 174 -5.69 -51.83 -35.21
CA PHE A 174 -5.96 -52.57 -36.45
C PHE A 174 -6.13 -54.07 -36.18
N ASP A 175 -6.75 -54.78 -37.12
CA ASP A 175 -7.08 -56.20 -36.98
C ASP A 175 -6.21 -57.06 -37.89
N TYR A 176 -5.64 -58.14 -37.33
CA TYR A 176 -5.27 -59.30 -38.12
C TYR A 176 -6.46 -60.24 -38.26
N THR A 177 -6.74 -60.72 -39.47
CA THR A 177 -7.72 -61.79 -39.73
C THR A 177 -7.01 -63.03 -40.23
N LEU A 178 -7.20 -64.15 -39.53
CA LEU A 178 -6.69 -65.46 -39.85
C LEU A 178 -7.86 -66.35 -40.28
N THR A 179 -7.67 -67.18 -41.30
CA THR A 179 -8.66 -68.19 -41.73
C THR A 179 -7.99 -69.55 -41.81
N VAL A 180 -8.51 -70.51 -41.03
CA VAL A 180 -8.11 -71.92 -41.06
C VAL A 180 -9.15 -72.72 -41.86
N THR A 181 -8.72 -73.67 -42.69
CA THR A 181 -9.62 -74.60 -43.40
C THR A 181 -9.07 -76.01 -43.37
N ASN A 182 -9.92 -77.00 -43.06
CA ASN A 182 -9.61 -78.42 -43.18
C ASN A 182 -10.12 -78.94 -44.54
N ASN A 183 -9.22 -79.08 -45.52
CA ASN A 183 -9.53 -79.64 -46.84
C ASN A 183 -9.45 -81.18 -46.86
N GLY A 184 -8.96 -81.80 -45.77
CA GLY A 184 -8.76 -83.25 -45.67
C GLY A 184 -10.06 -84.05 -45.59
N PRO A 185 -10.00 -85.38 -45.84
CA PRO A 185 -11.17 -86.26 -45.84
C PRO A 185 -11.72 -86.58 -44.45
N SER A 186 -10.99 -86.29 -43.37
CA SER A 186 -11.39 -86.59 -41.98
C SER A 186 -11.52 -85.32 -41.14
N THR A 187 -12.24 -85.43 -40.01
CA THR A 187 -12.23 -84.39 -38.97
C THR A 187 -10.83 -84.24 -38.38
N ALA A 188 -10.27 -83.04 -38.43
CA ALA A 188 -9.06 -82.68 -37.71
C ALA A 188 -9.43 -82.47 -36.22
N GLN A 189 -8.83 -83.24 -35.32
CA GLN A 189 -9.16 -83.21 -33.88
C GLN A 189 -8.29 -82.25 -33.08
N ALA A 190 -8.90 -81.52 -32.16
CA ALA A 190 -8.24 -80.55 -31.28
C ALA A 190 -7.32 -79.56 -32.02
N VAL A 191 -7.84 -78.92 -33.08
CA VAL A 191 -7.11 -77.92 -33.87
C VAL A 191 -6.75 -76.70 -33.02
N GLN A 192 -5.49 -76.28 -33.12
CA GLN A 192 -4.92 -75.15 -32.40
C GLN A 192 -4.18 -74.22 -33.36
N VAL A 193 -4.41 -72.91 -33.25
CA VAL A 193 -3.62 -71.87 -33.92
C VAL A 193 -2.72 -71.18 -32.90
N VAL A 194 -1.48 -70.88 -33.30
CA VAL A 194 -0.52 -70.08 -32.53
C VAL A 194 -0.04 -68.90 -33.40
N ASP A 195 -0.25 -67.69 -32.92
CA ASP A 195 0.15 -66.41 -33.54
C ASP A 195 1.02 -65.67 -32.53
N THR A 196 2.24 -65.28 -32.92
CA THR A 196 3.19 -64.60 -32.02
C THR A 196 3.32 -63.15 -32.44
N LEU A 197 2.72 -62.26 -31.65
CA LEU A 197 2.67 -60.85 -31.97
C LEU A 197 4.10 -60.26 -32.03
N PRO A 198 4.47 -59.55 -33.11
CA PRO A 198 5.77 -58.93 -33.23
C PRO A 198 5.94 -57.78 -32.22
N ALA A 199 7.18 -57.54 -31.82
CA ALA A 199 7.52 -56.32 -31.09
C ALA A 199 7.14 -55.09 -31.94
N GLY A 200 6.37 -54.17 -31.35
CA GLY A 200 5.80 -53.01 -32.03
C GLY A 200 4.28 -53.00 -32.13
N VAL A 201 3.61 -54.11 -31.79
CA VAL A 201 2.16 -54.13 -31.52
C VAL A 201 1.84 -54.65 -30.12
N ALA A 202 0.73 -54.20 -29.55
CA ALA A 202 0.18 -54.67 -28.28
C ALA A 202 -1.18 -55.36 -28.50
N TRP A 203 -1.46 -56.45 -27.77
CA TRP A 203 -2.76 -57.12 -27.81
C TRP A 203 -3.87 -56.25 -27.20
N VAL A 204 -4.97 -56.08 -27.93
CA VAL A 204 -6.18 -55.43 -27.44
C VAL A 204 -7.27 -56.46 -27.19
N SER A 205 -7.60 -57.26 -28.21
CA SER A 205 -8.63 -58.31 -28.10
C SER A 205 -8.50 -59.36 -29.20
N GLY A 206 -9.26 -60.45 -29.09
CA GLY A 206 -9.43 -61.38 -30.19
C GLY A 206 -10.62 -62.30 -30.01
N SER A 207 -11.11 -62.85 -31.12
CA SER A 207 -12.28 -63.72 -31.18
C SER A 207 -12.14 -64.73 -32.30
N ALA A 208 -12.88 -65.85 -32.21
CA ALA A 208 -12.90 -66.87 -33.24
C ALA A 208 -14.34 -67.32 -33.55
N SER A 209 -14.60 -67.77 -34.76
CA SER A 209 -15.92 -68.27 -35.18
C SER A 209 -16.31 -69.60 -34.52
N GLN A 210 -15.33 -70.36 -34.02
CA GLN A 210 -15.51 -71.51 -33.14
C GLN A 210 -14.38 -71.58 -32.10
N GLY A 211 -14.63 -72.26 -30.98
CA GLY A 211 -13.62 -72.46 -29.94
C GLY A 211 -13.39 -71.22 -29.06
N SER A 212 -12.14 -70.99 -28.66
CA SER A 212 -11.75 -69.88 -27.77
C SER A 212 -10.37 -69.32 -28.09
N VAL A 213 -10.20 -68.00 -27.99
CA VAL A 213 -8.92 -67.30 -28.13
C VAL A 213 -8.42 -66.82 -26.77
N SER A 214 -7.12 -66.92 -26.53
CA SER A 214 -6.44 -66.41 -25.34
C SER A 214 -5.03 -65.93 -25.68
N GLU A 215 -4.61 -64.79 -25.14
CA GLU A 215 -3.24 -64.29 -25.21
C GLU A 215 -2.49 -64.59 -23.90
N THR A 216 -1.19 -64.88 -23.99
CA THR A 216 -0.27 -64.89 -22.83
C THR A 216 1.17 -64.64 -23.27
N GLY A 217 1.72 -63.48 -22.90
CA GLY A 217 3.13 -63.14 -23.08
C GLY A 217 3.53 -62.78 -24.51
N GLY A 218 2.62 -62.19 -25.29
CA GLY A 218 2.78 -61.89 -26.72
C GLY A 218 2.37 -63.03 -27.65
N VAL A 219 2.01 -64.20 -27.11
CA VAL A 219 1.55 -65.35 -27.89
C VAL A 219 0.04 -65.47 -27.78
N VAL A 220 -0.65 -65.35 -28.91
CA VAL A 220 -2.08 -65.60 -29.06
C VAL A 220 -2.26 -67.06 -29.44
N THR A 221 -3.09 -67.76 -28.66
CA THR A 221 -3.50 -69.13 -28.92
C THR A 221 -5.01 -69.18 -29.17
N ALA A 222 -5.43 -69.74 -30.31
CA ALA A 222 -6.83 -70.08 -30.55
C ALA A 222 -7.02 -71.59 -30.52
N LEU A 223 -7.76 -72.08 -29.53
CA LEU A 223 -8.17 -73.47 -29.43
C LEU A 223 -9.51 -73.62 -30.17
N LEU A 224 -9.44 -74.06 -31.43
CA LEU A 224 -10.61 -74.17 -32.31
C LEU A 224 -11.43 -75.44 -32.04
N GLY A 225 -10.81 -76.46 -31.45
CA GLY A 225 -11.43 -77.76 -31.22
C GLY A 225 -11.49 -78.60 -32.50
N ASP A 226 -12.49 -79.47 -32.62
CA ASP A 226 -12.58 -80.37 -33.78
C ASP A 226 -13.12 -79.62 -35.02
N MET A 227 -12.42 -79.75 -36.14
CA MET A 227 -12.81 -79.18 -37.43
C MET A 227 -13.18 -80.29 -38.42
N LEU A 228 -14.46 -80.39 -38.76
CA LEU A 228 -14.98 -81.36 -39.74
C LEU A 228 -14.30 -81.21 -41.11
N ALA A 229 -14.29 -82.28 -41.91
CA ALA A 229 -13.84 -82.24 -43.30
C ALA A 229 -14.61 -81.17 -44.11
N GLY A 230 -13.89 -80.30 -44.82
CA GLY A 230 -14.45 -79.13 -45.51
C GLY A 230 -14.86 -77.96 -44.58
N GLY A 231 -14.57 -78.05 -43.29
CA GLY A 231 -14.85 -77.00 -42.30
C GLY A 231 -13.82 -75.88 -42.31
N SER A 232 -14.24 -74.66 -41.98
CA SER A 232 -13.38 -73.48 -41.89
C SER A 232 -13.72 -72.64 -40.66
N ALA A 233 -12.71 -71.98 -40.10
CA ALA A 233 -12.81 -71.13 -38.92
C ALA A 233 -12.01 -69.84 -39.11
N THR A 234 -12.57 -68.70 -38.70
CA THR A 234 -11.93 -67.39 -38.77
C THR A 234 -11.56 -66.90 -37.37
N ILE A 235 -10.37 -66.32 -37.22
CA ILE A 235 -9.88 -65.69 -35.99
C ILE A 235 -9.57 -64.23 -36.30
N THR A 236 -10.12 -63.30 -35.52
CA THR A 236 -9.79 -61.88 -35.57
C THR A 236 -8.99 -61.51 -34.33
N ILE A 237 -7.87 -60.82 -34.52
CA ILE A 237 -6.94 -60.38 -33.48
C ILE A 237 -6.75 -58.86 -33.63
N THR A 238 -7.33 -58.10 -32.72
CA THR A 238 -7.18 -56.64 -32.66
C THR A 238 -5.92 -56.28 -31.88
N VAL A 239 -5.08 -55.44 -32.47
CA VAL A 239 -3.85 -54.94 -31.86
C VAL A 239 -3.76 -53.42 -31.94
N GLU A 240 -2.98 -52.83 -31.04
CA GLU A 240 -2.61 -51.42 -31.03
C GLU A 240 -1.17 -51.25 -31.52
N ALA A 241 -0.91 -50.25 -32.36
CA ALA A 241 0.43 -49.95 -32.85
C ALA A 241 1.24 -49.17 -31.79
N VAL A 242 2.30 -49.77 -31.24
CA VAL A 242 3.05 -49.22 -30.08
C VAL A 242 4.54 -48.94 -30.35
N THR A 243 5.04 -49.17 -31.57
CA THR A 243 6.39 -48.70 -31.98
C THR A 243 6.44 -48.46 -33.48
N VAL A 244 7.02 -47.34 -33.89
CA VAL A 244 7.21 -46.92 -35.30
C VAL A 244 8.16 -47.89 -36.03
N GLY A 245 7.81 -48.23 -37.27
CA GLY A 245 8.50 -49.16 -38.16
C GLY A 245 7.61 -50.32 -38.63
N VAL A 246 8.12 -51.12 -39.56
CA VAL A 246 7.39 -52.28 -40.11
C VAL A 246 7.28 -53.41 -39.08
N VAL A 247 6.05 -53.81 -38.77
CA VAL A 247 5.73 -54.98 -37.95
C VAL A 247 5.29 -56.14 -38.84
N SER A 248 6.00 -57.27 -38.75
CA SER A 248 5.78 -58.50 -39.52
C SER A 248 5.15 -59.56 -38.62
N ASN A 249 3.91 -59.97 -38.85
CA ASN A 249 3.25 -61.03 -38.06
C ASN A 249 2.97 -62.32 -38.86
N THR A 250 3.15 -63.48 -38.23
CA THR A 250 3.00 -64.85 -38.76
C THR A 250 2.17 -65.72 -37.81
N ALA A 251 1.42 -66.67 -38.35
CA ALA A 251 0.63 -67.63 -37.55
C ALA A 251 0.76 -69.06 -38.09
N ALA A 252 0.73 -70.04 -37.20
CA ALA A 252 0.80 -71.47 -37.51
C ALA A 252 -0.44 -72.21 -36.98
N VAL A 253 -0.80 -73.34 -37.60
CA VAL A 253 -1.90 -74.23 -37.16
C VAL A 253 -1.44 -75.69 -37.04
N ASP A 254 -1.95 -76.40 -36.04
CA ASP A 254 -1.64 -77.81 -35.77
C ASP A 254 -2.90 -78.57 -35.30
N SER A 255 -2.87 -79.91 -35.34
CA SER A 255 -3.93 -80.77 -34.79
C SER A 255 -3.42 -82.14 -34.36
N THR A 256 -4.22 -82.84 -33.55
CA THR A 256 -3.92 -84.22 -33.11
C THR A 256 -4.26 -85.29 -34.15
N THR A 257 -4.78 -84.91 -35.33
CA THR A 257 -5.00 -85.80 -36.46
C THR A 257 -3.91 -85.59 -37.49
N SER A 258 -3.32 -86.68 -37.99
CA SER A 258 -2.20 -86.64 -38.95
C SER A 258 -2.56 -85.80 -40.18
N ASP A 259 -1.78 -84.74 -40.39
CA ASP A 259 -1.86 -83.90 -41.57
C ASP A 259 -1.04 -84.51 -42.73
N THR A 260 -1.62 -84.50 -43.92
CA THR A 260 -1.00 -85.01 -45.15
C THR A 260 -0.18 -83.95 -45.90
N ASN A 261 -0.31 -82.67 -45.55
CA ASN A 261 0.42 -81.55 -46.14
C ASN A 261 0.71 -80.48 -45.08
N THR A 262 1.91 -80.49 -44.49
CA THR A 262 2.27 -79.53 -43.44
C THR A 262 2.82 -78.19 -43.95
N ILE A 263 2.88 -77.98 -45.28
CA ILE A 263 3.57 -76.81 -45.88
C ILE A 263 2.70 -75.54 -45.84
N ASN A 264 1.38 -75.69 -45.82
CA ASN A 264 0.36 -74.64 -45.73
C ASN A 264 -0.19 -74.44 -44.31
N ASN A 265 0.43 -75.07 -43.30
CA ASN A 265 0.12 -74.90 -41.89
C ASN A 265 0.85 -73.73 -41.23
N ASP A 266 1.80 -73.09 -41.94
CA ASP A 266 2.34 -71.77 -41.62
C ASP A 266 1.77 -70.72 -42.60
N ALA A 267 1.30 -69.59 -42.09
CA ALA A 267 0.86 -68.46 -42.92
C ALA A 267 2.03 -67.54 -43.29
N ASP A 268 2.04 -67.06 -44.54
CA ASP A 268 2.99 -66.04 -45.01
C ASP A 268 3.01 -64.80 -44.07
N PRO A 269 4.17 -64.15 -43.86
CA PRO A 269 4.26 -62.93 -43.07
C PRO A 269 3.38 -61.81 -43.61
N VAL A 270 2.67 -61.13 -42.70
CA VAL A 270 1.89 -59.93 -43.00
C VAL A 270 2.57 -58.73 -42.38
N ASP A 271 3.07 -57.84 -43.25
CA ASP A 271 3.70 -56.57 -42.89
C ASP A 271 2.66 -55.44 -42.74
N VAL A 272 2.82 -54.63 -41.69
CA VAL A 272 2.14 -53.33 -41.53
C VAL A 272 3.19 -52.28 -41.16
N ASP A 273 3.23 -51.15 -41.85
CA ASP A 273 4.16 -50.05 -41.55
C ASP A 273 3.57 -49.12 -40.47
N VAL A 274 4.17 -49.07 -39.28
CA VAL A 274 3.73 -48.17 -38.21
C VAL A 274 4.41 -46.82 -38.38
N ILE A 275 3.64 -45.75 -38.62
CA ILE A 275 4.16 -44.40 -38.86
C ILE A 275 4.00 -43.49 -37.63
N PRO A 276 4.82 -42.43 -37.47
CA PRO A 276 4.60 -41.41 -36.45
C PRO A 276 3.21 -40.76 -36.57
N ALA A 277 2.63 -40.45 -35.42
CA ALA A 277 1.28 -39.92 -35.29
C ALA A 277 1.19 -38.85 -34.18
N ALA A 278 0.54 -37.74 -34.47
CA ALA A 278 0.27 -36.61 -33.57
C ALA A 278 -1.25 -36.41 -33.39
N ASP A 279 -1.63 -35.46 -32.55
CA ASP A 279 -3.02 -35.10 -32.20
C ASP A 279 -3.02 -33.60 -31.85
N LEU A 280 -3.40 -32.72 -32.78
CA LEU A 280 -3.25 -31.27 -32.67
C LEU A 280 -4.56 -30.53 -32.36
N ALA A 281 -4.79 -30.31 -31.06
CA ALA A 281 -5.90 -29.49 -30.58
C ALA A 281 -5.59 -27.98 -30.71
N ILE A 282 -6.44 -27.22 -31.43
CA ILE A 282 -6.36 -25.75 -31.46
C ILE A 282 -7.52 -25.08 -30.73
N THR A 283 -7.19 -24.14 -29.85
CA THR A 283 -8.16 -23.25 -29.18
C THR A 283 -7.82 -21.79 -29.45
N LYS A 284 -8.81 -20.90 -29.41
CA LYS A 284 -8.63 -19.46 -29.59
C LYS A 284 -9.56 -18.68 -28.67
N THR A 285 -9.08 -17.55 -28.17
CA THR A 285 -9.82 -16.56 -27.36
C THR A 285 -9.54 -15.15 -27.85
N ALA A 286 -10.33 -14.18 -27.40
CA ALA A 286 -10.03 -12.76 -27.48
C ALA A 286 -9.83 -12.20 -26.06
N SER A 287 -9.11 -11.08 -25.92
CA SER A 287 -8.91 -10.40 -24.64
C SER A 287 -10.12 -9.59 -24.16
N THR A 288 -11.15 -9.43 -25.00
CA THR A 288 -12.43 -8.80 -24.67
C THR A 288 -13.54 -9.32 -25.60
N ASP A 289 -14.80 -9.31 -25.13
CA ASP A 289 -15.99 -9.59 -25.93
C ASP A 289 -16.53 -8.34 -26.66
N ILE A 290 -16.13 -7.13 -26.21
CA ILE A 290 -16.55 -5.83 -26.75
C ILE A 290 -15.33 -4.92 -26.86
N ALA A 291 -15.15 -4.24 -28.00
CA ALA A 291 -14.05 -3.31 -28.23
C ALA A 291 -14.54 -2.00 -28.86
N PRO A 292 -14.22 -0.82 -28.32
CA PRO A 292 -14.53 0.44 -28.99
C PRO A 292 -13.74 0.59 -30.31
N LEU A 293 -14.30 1.31 -31.28
CA LEU A 293 -13.65 1.62 -32.56
C LEU A 293 -12.35 2.41 -32.35
N GLY A 294 -11.27 2.05 -33.04
CA GLY A 294 -9.94 2.64 -32.89
C GLY A 294 -9.13 2.12 -31.69
N THR A 295 -9.56 1.04 -31.03
CA THR A 295 -8.82 0.40 -29.92
C THR A 295 -8.16 -0.90 -30.35
N GLN A 296 -7.18 -1.35 -29.56
CA GLN A 296 -6.45 -2.59 -29.82
C GLN A 296 -6.83 -3.68 -28.82
N PHE A 297 -6.94 -4.91 -29.30
CA PHE A 297 -7.17 -6.10 -28.48
C PHE A 297 -6.40 -7.30 -29.04
N ASP A 298 -6.18 -8.32 -28.21
CA ASP A 298 -5.44 -9.52 -28.59
C ASP A 298 -6.38 -10.69 -28.87
N TYR A 299 -6.16 -11.40 -29.98
CA TYR A 299 -6.52 -12.82 -30.07
C TYR A 299 -5.37 -13.67 -29.53
N THR A 300 -5.68 -14.67 -28.70
CA THR A 300 -4.70 -15.70 -28.29
C THR A 300 -5.13 -17.05 -28.85
N ILE A 301 -4.25 -17.69 -29.60
CA ILE A 301 -4.37 -19.05 -30.11
C ILE A 301 -3.48 -19.95 -29.24
N THR A 302 -3.95 -21.15 -28.89
CA THR A 302 -3.14 -22.20 -28.25
C THR A 302 -3.27 -23.48 -29.06
N VAL A 303 -2.12 -24.03 -29.47
CA VAL A 303 -1.99 -25.36 -30.09
C VAL A 303 -1.39 -26.30 -29.06
N ALA A 304 -1.97 -27.49 -28.89
CA ALA A 304 -1.41 -28.56 -28.06
C ALA A 304 -1.25 -29.84 -28.88
N ASN A 305 -0.15 -30.57 -28.71
CA ASN A 305 0.01 -31.92 -29.24
C ASN A 305 -0.30 -32.94 -28.14
N ASN A 306 -1.47 -33.58 -28.19
CA ASN A 306 -1.87 -34.63 -27.24
C ASN A 306 -1.28 -36.01 -27.63
N GLY A 307 -0.71 -36.12 -28.83
CA GLY A 307 -0.42 -37.38 -29.50
C GLY A 307 0.88 -38.04 -29.05
N PRO A 308 1.11 -39.32 -29.43
CA PRO A 308 2.27 -40.10 -28.99
C PRO A 308 3.59 -39.70 -29.67
N SER A 309 3.55 -38.96 -30.78
CA SER A 309 4.74 -38.54 -31.57
C SER A 309 4.83 -37.03 -31.70
N THR A 310 6.03 -36.54 -32.00
CA THR A 310 6.25 -35.13 -32.37
C THR A 310 5.42 -34.77 -33.59
N ALA A 311 4.73 -33.64 -33.54
CA ALA A 311 4.19 -32.99 -34.71
C ALA A 311 5.31 -32.16 -35.35
N GLU A 312 5.75 -32.53 -36.55
CA GLU A 312 6.84 -31.87 -37.29
C GLU A 312 6.26 -30.78 -38.23
N ASP A 313 7.01 -29.71 -38.47
CA ASP A 313 6.60 -28.56 -39.32
C ASP A 313 5.19 -28.00 -38.98
N VAL A 314 4.85 -27.82 -37.69
CA VAL A 314 3.52 -27.33 -37.28
C VAL A 314 3.34 -25.85 -37.64
N TYR A 315 2.21 -25.52 -38.26
CA TYR A 315 1.85 -24.15 -38.57
C TYR A 315 0.37 -23.86 -38.30
N THR A 316 0.08 -22.60 -37.99
CA THR A 316 -1.28 -22.07 -37.77
C THR A 316 -1.64 -21.06 -38.85
N THR A 317 -2.91 -21.02 -39.24
CA THR A 317 -3.46 -20.03 -40.16
C THR A 317 -4.69 -19.36 -39.53
N ASP A 318 -4.65 -18.04 -39.40
CA ASP A 318 -5.74 -17.20 -38.87
C ASP A 318 -6.10 -16.13 -39.92
N THR A 319 -7.38 -16.04 -40.31
CA THR A 319 -7.83 -15.00 -41.26
C THR A 319 -8.59 -13.92 -40.50
N LEU A 320 -7.96 -12.75 -40.34
CA LEU A 320 -8.51 -11.67 -39.55
C LEU A 320 -9.87 -11.20 -40.11
N PRO A 321 -10.87 -10.97 -39.24
CA PRO A 321 -12.20 -10.59 -39.66
C PRO A 321 -12.21 -9.18 -40.25
N ALA A 322 -13.06 -8.96 -41.26
CA ALA A 322 -13.34 -7.62 -41.75
C ALA A 322 -13.84 -6.74 -40.59
N GLY A 323 -13.21 -5.58 -40.41
CA GLY A 323 -13.43 -4.72 -39.23
C GLY A 323 -12.25 -4.71 -38.24
N THR A 324 -11.25 -5.58 -38.41
CA THR A 324 -9.95 -5.45 -37.72
C THR A 324 -8.77 -5.26 -38.69
N ALA A 325 -7.66 -4.75 -38.17
CA ALA A 325 -6.38 -4.62 -38.85
C ALA A 325 -5.24 -5.20 -37.98
N PHE A 326 -4.26 -5.85 -38.59
CA PHE A 326 -3.11 -6.42 -37.87
C PHE A 326 -2.18 -5.32 -37.33
N VAL A 327 -1.80 -5.43 -36.05
CA VAL A 327 -0.84 -4.54 -35.39
C VAL A 327 0.48 -5.28 -35.13
N SER A 328 0.40 -6.44 -34.48
CA SER A 328 1.57 -7.26 -34.15
C SER A 328 1.19 -8.72 -33.91
N GLY A 329 2.15 -9.62 -34.12
CA GLY A 329 2.02 -11.03 -33.85
C GLY A 329 3.27 -11.57 -33.15
N SER A 330 3.08 -12.48 -32.20
CA SER A 330 4.18 -13.16 -31.49
C SER A 330 3.78 -14.59 -31.11
N ALA A 331 4.76 -15.46 -30.91
CA ALA A 331 4.53 -16.84 -30.49
C ALA A 331 5.55 -17.26 -29.43
N THR A 332 5.20 -18.23 -28.58
CA THR A 332 6.13 -18.77 -27.56
C THR A 332 7.22 -19.66 -28.16
N GLN A 333 7.01 -20.15 -29.39
CA GLN A 333 7.95 -20.92 -30.20
C GLN A 333 7.75 -20.52 -31.67
N GLY A 334 8.82 -20.57 -32.47
CA GLY A 334 8.75 -20.31 -33.91
C GLY A 334 8.69 -18.81 -34.26
N SER A 335 7.87 -18.45 -35.25
CA SER A 335 7.71 -17.09 -35.76
C SER A 335 6.27 -16.79 -36.21
N VAL A 336 5.92 -15.52 -36.29
CA VAL A 336 4.63 -15.06 -36.79
C VAL A 336 4.83 -14.10 -37.96
N SER A 337 4.03 -14.27 -39.00
CA SER A 337 4.00 -13.42 -40.19
C SER A 337 2.57 -13.05 -40.56
N GLU A 338 2.38 -11.92 -41.23
CA GLU A 338 1.09 -11.50 -41.78
C GLU A 338 1.26 -11.15 -43.26
N SER A 339 0.25 -11.47 -44.07
CA SER A 339 0.17 -11.01 -45.46
C SER A 339 -1.27 -11.00 -45.99
N GLY A 340 -1.87 -9.81 -46.08
CA GLY A 340 -3.17 -9.59 -46.71
C GLY A 340 -4.37 -9.89 -45.80
N GLY A 341 -4.20 -9.75 -44.48
CA GLY A 341 -5.19 -10.11 -43.47
C GLY A 341 -5.13 -11.56 -43.00
N VAL A 342 -4.21 -12.37 -43.56
CA VAL A 342 -3.93 -13.73 -43.09
C VAL A 342 -2.66 -13.71 -42.24
N VAL A 343 -2.77 -14.16 -41.00
CA VAL A 343 -1.66 -14.35 -40.08
C VAL A 343 -1.27 -15.83 -40.07
N ILE A 344 0.02 -16.11 -40.25
CA ILE A 344 0.60 -17.45 -40.20
C ILE A 344 1.60 -17.50 -39.05
N GLY A 345 1.32 -18.36 -38.07
CA GLY A 345 2.26 -18.73 -37.01
C GLY A 345 2.96 -20.03 -37.41
N ASP A 346 4.23 -19.94 -37.83
CA ASP A 346 5.12 -21.06 -38.12
C ASP A 346 5.78 -21.47 -36.79
N LEU A 347 5.39 -22.62 -36.24
CA LEU A 347 5.73 -23.03 -34.87
C LEU A 347 6.89 -24.05 -34.83
N GLY A 348 7.18 -24.71 -35.96
CA GLY A 348 8.10 -25.84 -36.02
C GLY A 348 7.62 -27.04 -35.20
N ASP A 349 8.55 -27.83 -34.67
CA ASP A 349 8.24 -29.11 -34.03
C ASP A 349 7.56 -28.96 -32.65
N ILE A 350 6.39 -29.57 -32.45
CA ILE A 350 5.70 -29.64 -31.15
C ILE A 350 5.75 -31.06 -30.58
N ALA A 351 6.42 -31.22 -29.45
CA ALA A 351 6.64 -32.50 -28.80
C ALA A 351 5.36 -33.07 -28.13
N PRO A 352 5.26 -34.39 -27.91
CA PRO A 352 4.15 -35.04 -27.19
C PRO A 352 3.83 -34.38 -25.84
N ALA A 353 2.54 -34.17 -25.58
CA ALA A 353 2.01 -33.53 -24.37
C ALA A 353 2.58 -32.12 -24.09
N THR A 354 2.89 -31.34 -25.13
CA THR A 354 3.32 -29.93 -25.03
C THR A 354 2.41 -29.01 -25.83
N SER A 355 2.47 -27.69 -25.54
CA SER A 355 1.66 -26.68 -26.21
C SER A 355 2.44 -25.39 -26.49
N VAL A 356 2.01 -24.68 -27.52
CA VAL A 356 2.57 -23.41 -28.02
C VAL A 356 1.44 -22.41 -28.18
N THR A 357 1.67 -21.13 -27.83
CA THR A 357 0.67 -20.07 -27.97
C THR A 357 1.11 -19.01 -28.97
N VAL A 358 0.17 -18.50 -29.76
CA VAL A 358 0.33 -17.36 -30.68
C VAL A 358 -0.59 -16.23 -30.23
N THR A 359 -0.03 -15.05 -29.99
CA THR A 359 -0.79 -13.83 -29.64
C THR A 359 -0.76 -12.88 -30.84
N ILE A 360 -1.95 -12.44 -31.26
CA ILE A 360 -2.17 -11.58 -32.43
C ILE A 360 -2.93 -10.33 -31.96
N THR A 361 -2.22 -9.21 -31.90
CA THR A 361 -2.79 -7.89 -31.58
C THR A 361 -3.41 -7.28 -32.84
N VAL A 362 -4.65 -6.83 -32.73
CA VAL A 362 -5.40 -6.19 -33.81
C VAL A 362 -6.04 -4.88 -33.36
N GLU A 363 -6.21 -3.95 -34.30
CA GLU A 363 -6.91 -2.68 -34.10
C GLU A 363 -8.31 -2.73 -34.73
N THR A 364 -9.32 -2.15 -34.09
CA THR A 364 -10.70 -2.07 -34.60
C THR A 364 -10.85 -0.94 -35.61
N VAL A 365 -11.23 -1.27 -36.86
CA VAL A 365 -11.32 -0.34 -37.99
C VAL A 365 -12.70 -0.22 -38.63
N ALA A 366 -13.69 -1.02 -38.20
CA ALA A 366 -15.10 -0.80 -38.51
C ALA A 366 -16.02 -1.37 -37.39
N GLU A 367 -17.17 -0.73 -37.18
CA GLU A 367 -18.19 -1.13 -36.20
C GLU A 367 -18.91 -2.44 -36.58
N GLY A 368 -19.41 -3.14 -35.55
CA GLY A 368 -20.21 -4.36 -35.64
C GLY A 368 -19.49 -5.64 -35.17
N PRO A 369 -20.21 -6.76 -35.13
CA PRO A 369 -19.67 -8.02 -34.61
C PRO A 369 -18.67 -8.66 -35.57
N THR A 370 -17.44 -8.83 -35.09
CA THR A 370 -16.40 -9.63 -35.73
C THR A 370 -16.61 -11.13 -35.46
N SER A 371 -15.97 -11.98 -36.26
CA SER A 371 -16.03 -13.44 -36.12
C SER A 371 -14.74 -14.06 -36.69
N ASN A 372 -13.85 -14.54 -35.84
CA ASN A 372 -12.53 -15.06 -36.21
C ASN A 372 -12.37 -16.57 -35.88
N THR A 373 -11.60 -17.28 -36.70
CA THR A 373 -11.26 -18.71 -36.56
C THR A 373 -9.81 -18.97 -36.96
N ALA A 374 -9.13 -19.80 -36.18
CA ALA A 374 -7.83 -20.35 -36.51
C ALA A 374 -7.92 -21.83 -36.93
N VAL A 375 -6.95 -22.26 -37.74
CA VAL A 375 -6.70 -23.66 -38.13
C VAL A 375 -5.24 -23.99 -37.79
N VAL A 376 -4.95 -25.23 -37.40
CA VAL A 376 -3.58 -25.77 -37.32
C VAL A 376 -3.44 -26.95 -38.29
N ASP A 377 -2.21 -27.20 -38.74
CA ASP A 377 -1.82 -28.31 -39.61
C ASP A 377 -0.31 -28.63 -39.40
N SER A 378 0.15 -29.81 -39.82
CA SER A 378 1.56 -30.24 -39.66
C SER A 378 1.97 -31.32 -40.68
N SER A 379 3.26 -31.66 -40.77
CA SER A 379 3.71 -32.76 -41.63
C SER A 379 3.55 -34.16 -41.01
N THR A 380 3.36 -34.24 -39.68
CA THR A 380 3.02 -35.51 -39.02
C THR A 380 1.56 -35.85 -39.25
N THR A 381 1.22 -37.13 -39.43
CA THR A 381 -0.17 -37.56 -39.56
C THR A 381 -0.93 -37.34 -38.24
N ASP A 382 -2.00 -36.57 -38.29
CA ASP A 382 -2.90 -36.36 -37.15
C ASP A 382 -3.92 -37.50 -37.03
N ILE A 383 -4.25 -37.91 -35.80
CA ILE A 383 -5.25 -38.94 -35.48
C ILE A 383 -6.67 -38.38 -35.26
N ASP A 384 -6.82 -37.09 -34.91
CA ASP A 384 -8.12 -36.41 -34.79
C ASP A 384 -8.10 -35.03 -35.46
N THR A 385 -8.54 -35.00 -36.73
CA THR A 385 -8.68 -33.75 -37.49
C THR A 385 -9.89 -32.89 -37.06
N THR A 386 -10.65 -33.24 -36.02
CA THR A 386 -11.91 -32.55 -35.68
C THR A 386 -11.77 -31.35 -34.74
N ASP A 387 -10.70 -31.27 -33.95
CA ASP A 387 -10.36 -30.11 -33.12
C ASP A 387 -9.16 -29.30 -33.63
N ASN A 388 -8.62 -29.68 -34.80
CA ASN A 388 -7.68 -28.92 -35.63
C ASN A 388 -8.24 -27.60 -36.22
N THR A 389 -9.48 -27.21 -35.89
CA THR A 389 -10.09 -25.91 -36.26
C THR A 389 -10.95 -25.35 -35.13
N THR A 390 -10.75 -24.09 -34.78
CA THR A 390 -11.43 -23.45 -33.65
C THR A 390 -12.93 -23.31 -33.92
N THR A 391 -13.78 -24.04 -33.20
CA THR A 391 -15.24 -23.93 -33.29
C THR A 391 -15.89 -23.89 -31.90
N PRO A 392 -16.91 -23.03 -31.67
CA PRO A 392 -17.43 -21.96 -32.54
C PRO A 392 -16.40 -20.85 -32.79
N PRO A 393 -16.62 -19.96 -33.79
CA PRO A 393 -15.79 -18.78 -33.99
C PRO A 393 -15.77 -17.84 -32.77
N VAL A 394 -14.66 -17.16 -32.56
CA VAL A 394 -14.50 -16.13 -31.52
C VAL A 394 -15.07 -14.81 -32.05
N THR A 395 -16.02 -14.23 -31.33
CA THR A 395 -16.71 -12.98 -31.72
C THR A 395 -16.39 -11.84 -30.77
N VAL A 396 -16.06 -10.67 -31.32
CA VAL A 396 -15.89 -9.42 -30.55
C VAL A 396 -16.78 -8.36 -31.19
N ASP A 397 -17.65 -7.71 -30.40
CA ASP A 397 -18.55 -6.67 -30.89
C ASP A 397 -17.84 -5.30 -30.90
N VAL A 398 -17.70 -4.69 -32.09
CA VAL A 398 -17.04 -3.40 -32.23
C VAL A 398 -18.06 -2.27 -32.11
N VAL A 399 -17.98 -1.52 -31.01
CA VAL A 399 -18.91 -0.43 -30.67
C VAL A 399 -18.32 0.95 -30.98
N PRO A 400 -19.12 2.01 -31.11
CA PRO A 400 -18.59 3.37 -31.30
C PRO A 400 -17.60 3.78 -30.19
N GLY A 401 -16.43 4.25 -30.61
CA GLY A 401 -15.33 4.73 -29.76
C GLY A 401 -15.03 6.22 -29.93
N ALA A 402 -14.93 6.95 -28.83
CA ALA A 402 -14.61 8.39 -28.77
C ALA A 402 -13.34 8.65 -27.92
N ASP A 403 -12.80 9.87 -27.98
CA ASP A 403 -11.58 10.30 -27.26
C ASP A 403 -11.75 11.79 -26.87
N LEU A 404 -12.17 12.09 -25.64
CA LEU A 404 -12.48 13.47 -25.20
C LEU A 404 -11.32 14.20 -24.50
N GLN A 405 -10.32 14.61 -25.27
CA GLN A 405 -9.23 15.48 -24.79
C GLN A 405 -9.74 16.82 -24.23
N VAL A 406 -9.47 17.08 -22.94
CA VAL A 406 -9.81 18.33 -22.24
C VAL A 406 -8.57 19.18 -21.96
N THR A 407 -8.54 20.39 -22.49
CA THR A 407 -7.54 21.41 -22.15
C THR A 407 -8.17 22.58 -21.40
N LYS A 408 -7.41 23.20 -20.50
CA LYS A 408 -7.85 24.35 -19.69
C LYS A 408 -6.75 25.41 -19.65
N THR A 409 -7.14 26.67 -19.72
CA THR A 409 -6.23 27.83 -19.58
C THR A 409 -6.91 28.93 -18.76
N ALA A 410 -6.14 29.91 -18.27
CA ALA A 410 -6.64 31.12 -17.62
C ALA A 410 -6.09 32.37 -18.33
N SER A 411 -6.87 33.45 -18.38
CA SER A 411 -6.45 34.71 -19.02
C SER A 411 -5.34 35.46 -18.28
N THR A 412 -5.15 35.16 -17.01
CA THR A 412 -4.01 35.53 -16.17
C THR A 412 -3.84 34.46 -15.08
N ASN A 413 -2.62 34.25 -14.60
CA ASN A 413 -2.35 33.41 -13.42
C ASN A 413 -2.24 34.24 -12.12
N PHE A 414 -2.48 35.55 -12.18
CA PHE A 414 -2.31 36.47 -11.05
C PHE A 414 -3.40 37.57 -11.08
N ILE A 415 -4.11 37.73 -9.95
CA ILE A 415 -5.12 38.76 -9.71
C ILE A 415 -5.07 39.23 -8.24
N ALA A 416 -5.60 40.41 -7.95
CA ALA A 416 -5.88 40.84 -6.58
C ALA A 416 -7.30 40.43 -6.14
N GLN A 417 -7.60 40.45 -4.85
CA GLN A 417 -8.98 40.29 -4.36
C GLN A 417 -9.94 41.26 -5.08
N GLY A 418 -11.12 40.76 -5.44
CA GLY A 418 -12.16 41.47 -6.21
C GLY A 418 -11.89 41.63 -7.71
N GLN A 419 -10.68 41.34 -8.22
CA GLN A 419 -10.40 41.32 -9.67
C GLN A 419 -10.85 40.02 -10.32
N GLN A 420 -11.11 40.05 -11.64
CA GLN A 420 -11.65 38.92 -12.39
C GLN A 420 -10.62 38.23 -13.29
N VAL A 421 -10.78 36.92 -13.45
CA VAL A 421 -10.06 36.06 -14.39
C VAL A 421 -11.06 35.19 -15.16
N THR A 422 -10.73 34.81 -16.39
CA THR A 422 -11.53 33.87 -17.18
C THR A 422 -10.76 32.59 -17.40
N TYR A 423 -11.33 31.46 -17.00
CA TYR A 423 -10.92 30.14 -17.47
C TYR A 423 -11.53 29.86 -18.85
N GLN A 424 -10.75 29.27 -19.74
CA GLN A 424 -11.21 28.70 -21.00
C GLN A 424 -10.92 27.21 -20.99
N VAL A 425 -11.98 26.40 -21.02
CA VAL A 425 -11.93 24.94 -21.16
C VAL A 425 -12.29 24.60 -22.59
N VAL A 426 -11.47 23.79 -23.27
CA VAL A 426 -11.77 23.25 -24.60
C VAL A 426 -11.79 21.73 -24.49
N VAL A 427 -12.94 21.14 -24.81
CA VAL A 427 -13.11 19.69 -24.99
C VAL A 427 -13.09 19.40 -26.49
N THR A 428 -12.33 18.40 -26.90
CA THR A 428 -12.20 17.98 -28.31
C THR A 428 -12.41 16.49 -28.40
N ASN A 429 -13.30 16.04 -29.29
CA ASN A 429 -13.38 14.61 -29.62
C ASN A 429 -12.32 14.30 -30.70
N ALA A 430 -11.21 13.68 -30.31
CA ALA A 430 -10.17 13.24 -31.24
C ALA A 430 -10.44 11.86 -31.85
N GLY A 431 -11.46 11.15 -31.35
CA GLY A 431 -11.74 9.74 -31.64
C GLY A 431 -12.42 9.53 -32.99
N PRO A 432 -12.51 8.27 -33.46
CA PRO A 432 -13.07 7.95 -34.78
C PRO A 432 -14.60 8.09 -34.86
N SER A 433 -15.31 8.07 -33.73
CA SER A 433 -16.79 8.08 -33.66
C SER A 433 -17.30 9.33 -32.94
N THR A 434 -18.60 9.63 -33.05
CA THR A 434 -19.23 10.71 -32.28
C THR A 434 -19.21 10.41 -30.78
N ALA A 435 -18.85 11.40 -29.97
CA ALA A 435 -19.04 11.37 -28.53
C ALA A 435 -20.46 11.87 -28.21
N ASP A 436 -21.37 10.98 -27.84
CA ASP A 436 -22.77 11.32 -27.60
C ASP A 436 -22.96 11.93 -26.21
N ASN A 437 -23.91 12.88 -26.09
CA ASN A 437 -24.29 13.52 -24.82
C ASN A 437 -23.13 14.08 -23.97
N VAL A 438 -22.13 14.73 -24.59
CA VAL A 438 -20.95 15.24 -23.86
C VAL A 438 -21.35 16.21 -22.75
N VAL A 439 -20.77 16.00 -21.55
CA VAL A 439 -20.93 16.88 -20.38
C VAL A 439 -19.54 17.32 -19.89
N VAL A 440 -19.35 18.63 -19.68
CA VAL A 440 -18.15 19.18 -19.04
C VAL A 440 -18.51 19.69 -17.65
N THR A 441 -17.69 19.37 -16.66
CA THR A 441 -17.82 19.82 -15.27
C THR A 441 -16.55 20.54 -14.80
N ASP A 442 -16.73 21.62 -14.03
CA ASP A 442 -15.66 22.49 -13.55
C ASP A 442 -15.98 22.88 -12.10
N THR A 443 -15.28 22.27 -11.15
CA THR A 443 -15.50 22.51 -9.70
C THR A 443 -14.59 23.64 -9.25
N LEU A 444 -15.17 24.82 -9.07
CA LEU A 444 -14.41 26.01 -8.68
C LEU A 444 -13.83 25.87 -7.28
N ALA A 445 -12.56 26.25 -7.13
CA ALA A 445 -11.89 26.32 -5.84
C ALA A 445 -12.55 27.39 -4.94
N SER A 446 -12.58 27.17 -3.62
CA SER A 446 -13.40 27.96 -2.69
C SER A 446 -13.07 29.44 -2.64
N GLY A 447 -11.81 29.83 -2.89
CA GLY A 447 -11.39 31.24 -2.95
C GLY A 447 -11.66 31.93 -4.29
N LEU A 448 -12.48 31.36 -5.17
CA LEU A 448 -12.83 31.93 -6.48
C LEU A 448 -14.35 32.10 -6.62
N ASP A 449 -14.83 33.34 -6.54
CA ASP A 449 -16.25 33.67 -6.64
C ASP A 449 -16.76 33.54 -8.08
N PHE A 450 -17.84 32.80 -8.29
CA PHE A 450 -18.45 32.64 -9.62
C PHE A 450 -19.11 33.93 -10.12
N VAL A 451 -18.65 34.45 -11.26
CA VAL A 451 -19.22 35.65 -11.92
C VAL A 451 -20.14 35.26 -13.07
N GLY A 452 -19.81 34.21 -13.83
CA GLY A 452 -20.65 33.73 -14.94
C GLY A 452 -19.97 32.67 -15.80
N ALA A 453 -20.75 32.00 -16.66
CA ALA A 453 -20.21 31.05 -17.65
C ALA A 453 -20.96 31.14 -18.98
N SER A 454 -20.30 30.69 -20.05
CA SER A 454 -20.85 30.55 -21.39
C SER A 454 -20.23 29.33 -22.10
N THR A 455 -20.89 28.80 -23.13
CA THR A 455 -20.41 27.66 -23.93
C THR A 455 -20.68 27.91 -25.41
N THR A 456 -19.83 27.38 -26.30
CA THR A 456 -20.03 27.44 -27.75
C THR A 456 -21.07 26.44 -28.28
N SER A 457 -21.39 25.40 -27.51
CA SER A 457 -22.43 24.41 -27.82
C SER A 457 -23.26 24.04 -26.59
N GLY A 458 -24.53 23.70 -26.83
CA GLY A 458 -25.45 23.23 -25.79
C GLY A 458 -25.81 24.30 -24.76
N THR A 459 -25.78 23.95 -23.47
CA THR A 459 -26.16 24.85 -22.36
C THR A 459 -25.16 24.76 -21.20
N VAL A 460 -25.07 25.82 -20.39
CA VAL A 460 -24.22 25.85 -19.19
C VAL A 460 -25.00 26.38 -17.98
N SER A 461 -24.69 25.82 -16.81
CA SER A 461 -25.32 26.14 -15.52
C SER A 461 -24.28 26.11 -14.40
N GLN A 462 -24.61 26.68 -13.24
CA GLN A 462 -23.77 26.60 -12.03
C GLN A 462 -24.66 26.25 -10.83
N SER A 463 -24.15 25.40 -9.94
CA SER A 463 -24.78 25.10 -8.66
C SER A 463 -23.73 24.68 -7.64
N GLY A 464 -23.75 25.24 -6.44
CA GLY A 464 -22.91 24.80 -5.32
C GLY A 464 -21.39 24.90 -5.55
N GLY A 465 -20.94 25.78 -6.46
CA GLY A 465 -19.53 25.91 -6.84
C GLY A 465 -19.13 25.12 -8.09
N VAL A 466 -19.96 24.15 -8.53
CA VAL A 466 -19.73 23.38 -9.75
C VAL A 466 -20.40 24.07 -10.94
N VAL A 467 -19.65 24.33 -12.00
CA VAL A 467 -20.18 24.69 -13.32
C VAL A 467 -20.35 23.42 -14.13
N THR A 468 -21.52 23.25 -14.77
CA THR A 468 -21.83 22.10 -15.62
C THR A 468 -22.32 22.60 -16.98
N ALA A 469 -21.61 22.22 -18.04
CA ALA A 469 -21.98 22.48 -19.42
C ALA A 469 -22.42 21.17 -20.10
N LEU A 470 -23.69 21.10 -20.49
CA LEU A 470 -24.23 20.03 -21.32
C LEU A 470 -23.97 20.41 -22.77
N ILE A 471 -22.92 19.85 -23.38
CA ILE A 471 -22.43 20.19 -24.72
C ILE A 471 -23.31 19.56 -25.82
N GLY A 472 -23.84 18.36 -25.55
CA GLY A 472 -24.53 17.52 -26.53
C GLY A 472 -23.56 16.66 -27.32
N ASP A 473 -24.01 16.12 -28.45
CA ASP A 473 -23.21 15.19 -29.26
C ASP A 473 -22.08 15.94 -29.99
N LEU A 474 -20.84 15.44 -29.84
CA LEU A 474 -19.62 16.05 -30.37
C LEU A 474 -18.99 15.13 -31.43
N PRO A 475 -19.14 15.45 -32.74
CA PRO A 475 -18.61 14.59 -33.81
C PRO A 475 -17.10 14.45 -33.79
N ALA A 476 -16.58 13.35 -34.35
CA ALA A 476 -15.15 13.10 -34.54
C ALA A 476 -14.42 14.33 -35.13
N GLY A 477 -13.29 14.70 -34.53
CA GLY A 477 -12.48 15.87 -34.88
C GLY A 477 -13.07 17.23 -34.50
N SER A 478 -14.19 17.29 -33.76
CA SER A 478 -14.86 18.54 -33.37
C SER A 478 -14.52 18.96 -31.93
N SER A 479 -14.55 20.26 -31.66
CA SER A 479 -14.32 20.82 -30.32
C SER A 479 -15.40 21.80 -29.87
N ALA A 480 -15.64 21.83 -28.55
CA ALA A 480 -16.50 22.80 -27.88
C ALA A 480 -15.69 23.55 -26.81
N THR A 481 -16.08 24.80 -26.52
CA THR A 481 -15.37 25.67 -25.58
C THR A 481 -16.33 26.21 -24.53
N VAL A 482 -16.01 25.97 -23.26
CA VAL A 482 -16.67 26.56 -22.09
C VAL A 482 -15.78 27.68 -21.56
N THR A 483 -16.34 28.88 -21.39
CA THR A 483 -15.65 30.04 -20.81
C THR A 483 -16.30 30.39 -19.49
N ILE A 484 -15.52 30.40 -18.41
CA ILE A 484 -15.99 30.61 -17.03
C ILE A 484 -15.26 31.83 -16.45
N THR A 485 -16.01 32.81 -15.98
CA THR A 485 -15.49 34.02 -15.32
C THR A 485 -15.63 33.86 -13.81
N VAL A 486 -14.55 34.12 -13.09
CA VAL A 486 -14.53 34.16 -11.62
C VAL A 486 -13.82 35.41 -11.12
N ALA A 487 -14.10 35.82 -9.88
CA ALA A 487 -13.36 36.85 -9.16
C ALA A 487 -12.49 36.21 -8.07
N GLY A 488 -11.38 36.87 -7.70
CA GLY A 488 -10.58 36.46 -6.54
C GLY A 488 -11.32 36.80 -5.24
N GLY A 489 -11.80 35.77 -4.54
CA GLY A 489 -12.43 35.88 -3.23
C GLY A 489 -11.36 35.86 -2.14
N ASP A 490 -10.98 34.68 -1.67
CA ASP A 490 -9.89 34.52 -0.69
C ASP A 490 -8.49 34.63 -1.32
N ALA A 491 -7.55 35.24 -0.60
CA ALA A 491 -6.14 35.26 -1.00
C ALA A 491 -5.52 33.85 -0.90
N GLY A 492 -4.71 33.47 -1.88
CA GLY A 492 -4.11 32.13 -1.96
C GLY A 492 -3.73 31.71 -3.38
N LEU A 493 -3.28 30.46 -3.51
CA LEU A 493 -3.00 29.80 -4.80
C LEU A 493 -4.11 28.78 -5.08
N TRP A 494 -4.95 29.07 -6.06
CA TRP A 494 -6.15 28.27 -6.34
C TRP A 494 -5.99 27.45 -7.63
N PRO A 495 -5.70 26.13 -7.54
CA PRO A 495 -5.72 25.23 -8.68
C PRO A 495 -7.17 24.94 -9.09
N ASN A 496 -7.43 24.89 -10.40
CA ASN A 496 -8.73 24.52 -10.94
C ASN A 496 -8.58 23.53 -12.12
N VAL A 497 -9.47 22.53 -12.18
CA VAL A 497 -9.52 21.45 -13.20
C VAL A 497 -10.90 21.38 -13.83
N ALA A 498 -10.99 20.87 -15.05
CA ALA A 498 -12.24 20.52 -15.71
C ALA A 498 -12.20 19.05 -16.13
N VAL A 499 -13.37 18.38 -16.11
CA VAL A 499 -13.54 16.98 -16.52
C VAL A 499 -14.65 16.90 -17.56
N ALA A 500 -14.47 16.10 -18.62
CA ALA A 500 -15.49 15.78 -19.60
C ALA A 500 -15.90 14.30 -19.54
N ASP A 501 -17.16 14.03 -19.85
CA ASP A 501 -17.79 12.71 -19.82
C ASP A 501 -18.74 12.55 -21.03
N THR A 502 -19.01 11.32 -21.48
CA THR A 502 -19.83 11.00 -22.66
C THR A 502 -20.56 9.66 -22.52
N ALA A 503 -21.65 9.49 -23.27
CA ALA A 503 -22.35 8.22 -23.39
C ALA A 503 -21.70 7.24 -24.39
N THR A 504 -20.77 7.69 -25.23
CA THR A 504 -19.96 6.84 -26.12
C THR A 504 -18.85 6.13 -25.31
N SER A 505 -18.38 4.97 -25.75
CA SER A 505 -17.26 4.31 -25.08
C SER A 505 -15.95 5.08 -25.32
N GLU A 506 -15.27 5.45 -24.25
CA GLU A 506 -13.98 6.16 -24.29
C GLU A 506 -12.82 5.24 -24.69
N THR A 507 -11.92 5.76 -25.53
CA THR A 507 -10.68 5.10 -25.95
C THR A 507 -9.46 5.60 -25.18
N ALA A 508 -9.50 6.82 -24.65
CA ALA A 508 -8.37 7.46 -23.95
C ALA A 508 -8.78 8.17 -22.63
N PRO A 509 -9.55 7.54 -21.72
CA PRO A 509 -10.24 8.21 -20.59
C PRO A 509 -9.36 8.94 -19.54
N GLY A 510 -8.05 9.01 -19.74
CA GLY A 510 -7.10 9.73 -18.90
C GLY A 510 -6.87 11.20 -19.27
N ASP A 511 -7.23 11.66 -20.47
CA ASP A 511 -7.14 13.08 -20.88
C ASP A 511 -8.49 13.80 -20.96
N ASN A 512 -9.58 13.09 -20.65
CA ASN A 512 -10.87 13.60 -20.19
C ASN A 512 -10.79 14.58 -18.99
N ILE A 513 -9.63 14.77 -18.37
CA ILE A 513 -9.38 15.74 -17.30
C ILE A 513 -8.25 16.71 -17.68
N SER A 514 -8.49 18.01 -17.50
CA SER A 514 -7.49 19.04 -17.78
C SER A 514 -6.28 18.91 -16.85
N SER A 515 -5.14 18.51 -17.40
CA SER A 515 -3.91 18.26 -16.66
C SER A 515 -2.71 19.01 -17.27
N PRO A 516 -1.83 19.64 -16.47
CA PRO A 516 -1.93 19.83 -15.02
C PRO A 516 -3.03 20.84 -14.63
N PRO A 517 -3.42 20.92 -13.34
CA PRO A 517 -4.37 21.91 -12.85
C PRO A 517 -3.93 23.35 -13.14
N VAL A 518 -4.87 24.19 -13.59
CA VAL A 518 -4.59 25.60 -13.89
C VAL A 518 -4.68 26.42 -12.61
N THR A 519 -3.56 26.96 -12.16
CA THR A 519 -3.49 27.79 -10.95
C THR A 519 -3.70 29.27 -11.22
N VAL A 520 -4.44 29.93 -10.30
CA VAL A 520 -4.52 31.39 -10.22
C VAL A 520 -4.13 31.81 -8.80
N THR A 521 -3.17 32.73 -8.69
CA THR A 521 -2.82 33.38 -7.43
C THR A 521 -3.73 34.60 -7.22
N VAL A 522 -4.44 34.62 -6.09
CA VAL A 522 -5.17 35.79 -5.59
C VAL A 522 -4.33 36.43 -4.49
N VAL A 523 -3.96 37.71 -4.66
CA VAL A 523 -3.20 38.46 -3.64
C VAL A 523 -4.08 39.44 -2.85
N PRO A 524 -3.75 39.71 -1.57
CA PRO A 524 -4.48 40.68 -0.76
C PRO A 524 -4.35 42.12 -1.28
N ASN A 525 -5.34 42.94 -0.93
CA ASN A 525 -5.55 44.30 -1.38
C ASN A 525 -6.11 45.18 -0.25
N ALA A 526 -5.40 46.26 0.09
CA ALA A 526 -5.76 47.23 1.11
C ALA A 526 -6.10 48.62 0.49
N ASP A 527 -6.65 49.51 1.30
CA ASP A 527 -6.85 50.93 0.97
C ASP A 527 -6.77 51.73 2.29
N LEU A 528 -5.56 52.04 2.72
CA LEU A 528 -5.34 52.84 3.93
C LEU A 528 -5.75 54.28 3.68
N SER A 529 -5.90 55.06 4.75
CA SER A 529 -6.24 56.49 4.65
C SER A 529 -5.92 57.18 5.96
N ILE A 530 -5.29 58.36 5.91
CA ILE A 530 -4.82 59.07 7.10
C ILE A 530 -5.44 60.48 7.25
N THR A 531 -5.82 60.82 8.47
CA THR A 531 -6.28 62.17 8.86
C THR A 531 -5.61 62.61 10.16
N LYS A 532 -5.49 63.92 10.39
CA LYS A 532 -4.82 64.50 11.57
C LYS A 532 -5.50 65.80 12.02
N THR A 533 -5.59 66.01 13.34
CA THR A 533 -6.17 67.20 13.99
C THR A 533 -5.35 67.62 15.21
N ALA A 534 -5.49 68.85 15.68
CA ALA A 534 -4.97 69.30 16.99
C ALA A 534 -6.13 69.59 17.97
N SER A 535 -5.87 69.52 19.28
CA SER A 535 -6.85 69.82 20.33
C SER A 535 -7.16 71.31 20.49
N ALA A 536 -6.28 72.19 20.01
CA ALA A 536 -6.42 73.64 20.02
C ALA A 536 -5.64 74.26 18.84
N THR A 537 -6.05 75.46 18.40
CA THR A 537 -5.34 76.25 17.37
C THR A 537 -4.39 77.29 17.96
N ASN A 538 -4.55 77.61 19.25
CA ASN A 538 -3.80 78.63 19.99
C ASN A 538 -3.46 78.02 21.35
N VAL A 539 -2.18 78.02 21.74
CA VAL A 539 -1.69 77.38 22.97
C VAL A 539 -0.57 78.22 23.59
N PRO A 540 -0.65 78.60 24.88
CA PRO A 540 0.46 79.29 25.54
C PRO A 540 1.71 78.39 25.65
N ILE A 541 2.91 78.98 25.52
CA ILE A 541 4.18 78.29 25.73
C ILE A 541 4.19 77.65 27.13
N GLY A 542 4.75 76.45 27.24
CA GLY A 542 4.75 75.66 28.47
C GLY A 542 3.48 74.85 28.75
N VAL A 543 2.39 75.06 28.00
CA VAL A 543 1.14 74.29 28.11
C VAL A 543 1.16 73.08 27.16
N ASP A 544 0.59 71.97 27.62
CA ASP A 544 0.43 70.74 26.84
C ASP A 544 -0.82 70.77 25.96
N PHE A 545 -0.69 70.31 24.72
CA PHE A 545 -1.79 70.07 23.79
C PHE A 545 -1.58 68.75 23.04
N THR A 546 -2.59 68.27 22.32
CA THR A 546 -2.48 66.99 21.59
C THR A 546 -2.70 67.13 20.09
N TYR A 547 -1.93 66.37 19.32
CA TYR A 547 -2.31 65.96 17.98
C TYR A 547 -3.07 64.62 18.04
N THR A 548 -4.05 64.43 17.17
CA THR A 548 -4.76 63.15 16.99
C THR A 548 -4.70 62.75 15.53
N ILE A 549 -4.10 61.59 15.24
CA ILE A 549 -4.11 60.95 13.93
C ILE A 549 -5.18 59.86 13.93
N ARG A 550 -5.85 59.65 12.79
CA ARG A 550 -6.63 58.44 12.51
C ARG A 550 -6.15 57.79 11.22
N VAL A 551 -5.99 56.48 11.25
CA VAL A 551 -5.70 55.61 10.10
C VAL A 551 -6.87 54.65 9.93
N THR A 552 -7.46 54.58 8.74
CA THR A 552 -8.57 53.67 8.41
C THR A 552 -8.21 52.82 7.20
N ASN A 553 -8.36 51.50 7.29
CA ASN A 553 -8.27 50.60 6.14
C ASN A 553 -9.67 50.37 5.55
N ASN A 554 -9.91 50.85 4.34
CA ASN A 554 -11.16 50.71 3.59
C ASN A 554 -11.14 49.54 2.60
N GLY A 555 -9.99 48.86 2.45
CA GLY A 555 -9.79 47.73 1.54
C GLY A 555 -10.43 46.44 2.03
N GLN A 556 -10.46 45.41 1.18
CA GLN A 556 -11.08 44.11 1.50
C GLN A 556 -10.18 43.21 2.33
N SER A 557 -8.86 43.29 2.16
CA SER A 557 -7.89 42.60 3.00
C SER A 557 -7.51 43.44 4.22
N ALA A 558 -6.90 42.81 5.22
CA ALA A 558 -6.11 43.54 6.19
C ALA A 558 -4.87 44.18 5.52
N ALA A 559 -4.45 45.34 6.03
CA ALA A 559 -3.16 45.93 5.71
C ALA A 559 -2.14 45.45 6.74
N GLU A 560 -1.00 44.93 6.30
CA GLU A 560 0.07 44.38 7.14
C GLU A 560 1.26 45.34 7.26
N ASP A 561 1.95 45.29 8.40
CA ASP A 561 3.09 46.15 8.77
C ASP A 561 2.79 47.66 8.59
N VAL A 562 1.63 48.10 9.09
CA VAL A 562 1.12 49.46 8.90
C VAL A 562 1.92 50.45 9.76
N LEU A 563 2.78 51.24 9.12
CA LEU A 563 3.69 52.18 9.78
C LEU A 563 3.26 53.63 9.55
N VAL A 564 2.91 54.33 10.62
CA VAL A 564 2.68 55.79 10.61
C VAL A 564 3.97 56.52 10.97
N THR A 565 4.28 57.60 10.24
CA THR A 565 5.39 58.52 10.57
C THR A 565 4.86 59.96 10.69
N ASP A 566 5.25 60.63 11.77
CA ASP A 566 4.90 61.99 12.15
C ASP A 566 6.19 62.71 12.58
N VAL A 567 6.50 63.86 11.97
CA VAL A 567 7.71 64.63 12.31
C VAL A 567 7.28 65.93 12.98
N LEU A 568 7.40 65.96 14.31
CA LEU A 568 6.98 67.10 15.10
C LEU A 568 7.78 68.37 14.73
N PRO A 569 7.12 69.50 14.46
CA PRO A 569 7.80 70.73 14.05
C PRO A 569 8.74 71.28 15.14
N ALA A 570 9.75 72.04 14.74
CA ALA A 570 10.53 72.83 15.68
C ALA A 570 9.63 73.86 16.38
N GLY A 571 9.76 74.01 17.70
CA GLY A 571 8.90 74.85 18.53
C GLY A 571 7.88 74.09 19.40
N VAL A 572 7.72 72.78 19.19
CA VAL A 572 7.05 71.90 20.15
C VAL A 572 8.01 70.82 20.67
N THR A 573 7.81 70.33 21.89
CA THR A 573 8.51 69.16 22.42
C THR A 573 7.54 68.02 22.72
N TYR A 574 7.92 66.80 22.34
CA TYR A 574 7.19 65.58 22.71
C TYR A 574 7.06 65.43 24.23
N GLN A 575 5.87 65.01 24.71
CA GLN A 575 5.61 64.69 26.12
C GLN A 575 5.18 63.23 26.29
N SER A 576 4.19 62.77 25.53
CA SER A 576 3.68 61.40 25.57
C SER A 576 2.92 61.05 24.30
N SER A 577 2.68 59.76 24.04
CA SER A 577 1.77 59.32 22.99
C SER A 577 1.12 57.99 23.34
N THR A 578 -0.06 57.76 22.77
CA THR A 578 -0.84 56.53 22.87
C THR A 578 -1.42 56.17 21.52
N ALA A 579 -1.64 54.88 21.27
CA ALA A 579 -2.38 54.40 20.11
C ALA A 579 -3.45 53.39 20.55
N THR A 580 -4.55 53.28 19.81
CA THR A 580 -5.61 52.28 20.09
C THR A 580 -5.24 50.87 19.60
N GLN A 581 -4.18 50.75 18.81
CA GLN A 581 -3.58 49.51 18.32
C GLN A 581 -2.08 49.77 18.08
N GLY A 582 -1.25 48.76 18.27
CA GLY A 582 0.20 48.85 18.03
C GLY A 582 0.97 49.60 19.12
N PHE A 583 2.17 50.07 18.78
CA PHE A 583 3.05 50.79 19.68
C PHE A 583 3.60 52.07 19.02
N VAL A 584 3.96 53.07 19.83
CA VAL A 584 4.49 54.35 19.36
C VAL A 584 5.91 54.53 19.87
N GLY A 585 6.88 54.53 18.96
CA GLY A 585 8.27 54.88 19.21
C GLY A 585 8.56 56.35 18.89
N VAL A 586 9.53 56.95 19.56
CA VAL A 586 9.96 58.34 19.30
C VAL A 586 11.48 58.43 19.23
N SER A 587 11.98 59.11 18.20
CA SER A 587 13.41 59.38 18.01
C SER A 587 13.62 60.85 17.66
N GLY A 588 14.11 61.63 18.62
CA GLY A 588 14.14 63.09 18.53
C GLY A 588 12.72 63.65 18.42
N GLN A 589 12.43 64.35 17.32
CA GLN A 589 11.10 64.86 17.00
C GLN A 589 10.27 63.92 16.10
N THR A 590 10.86 62.81 15.62
CA THR A 590 10.13 61.84 14.79
C THR A 590 9.38 60.86 15.67
N VAL A 591 8.05 60.87 15.58
CA VAL A 591 7.16 59.89 16.18
C VAL A 591 6.81 58.86 15.10
N GLN A 592 6.99 57.58 15.38
CA GLN A 592 6.58 56.49 14.50
C GLN A 592 5.65 55.55 15.27
N ALA A 593 4.48 55.26 14.70
CA ALA A 593 3.55 54.29 15.27
C ALA A 593 3.49 53.08 14.35
N ASP A 594 4.00 51.95 14.82
CA ASP A 594 3.83 50.65 14.19
C ASP A 594 2.50 50.09 14.69
N LEU A 595 1.53 49.97 13.78
CA LEU A 595 0.17 49.53 14.07
C LEU A 595 0.01 48.01 13.85
N GLY A 596 1.02 47.33 13.31
CA GLY A 596 0.93 45.95 12.83
C GLY A 596 -0.17 45.79 11.78
N THR A 597 -0.99 44.74 11.92
CA THR A 597 -2.06 44.40 10.97
C THR A 597 -3.36 45.18 11.21
N VAL A 598 -3.70 46.13 10.34
CA VAL A 598 -4.99 46.87 10.39
C VAL A 598 -6.03 46.16 9.52
N ALA A 599 -6.98 45.49 10.18
CA ALA A 599 -8.04 44.73 9.51
C ALA A 599 -8.95 45.58 8.59
N SER A 600 -9.57 44.95 7.59
CA SER A 600 -10.57 45.57 6.71
C SER A 600 -11.67 46.28 7.52
N GLY A 601 -11.91 47.56 7.24
CA GLY A 601 -12.89 48.40 7.93
C GLY A 601 -12.45 48.92 9.31
N ALA A 602 -11.28 48.53 9.82
CA ALA A 602 -10.77 49.00 11.10
C ALA A 602 -10.26 50.44 11.03
N THR A 603 -10.35 51.15 12.15
CA THR A 603 -9.79 52.50 12.33
C THR A 603 -8.95 52.56 13.60
N VAL A 604 -7.67 52.90 13.45
CA VAL A 604 -6.73 53.11 14.55
C VAL A 604 -6.59 54.60 14.82
N VAL A 605 -6.51 54.98 16.10
CA VAL A 605 -6.31 56.37 16.53
C VAL A 605 -5.01 56.48 17.31
N ILE A 606 -4.16 57.44 16.93
CA ILE A 606 -2.93 57.78 17.65
C ILE A 606 -3.11 59.17 18.25
N THR A 607 -2.78 59.35 19.52
CA THR A 607 -2.79 60.67 20.20
C THR A 607 -1.37 60.98 20.66
N ILE A 608 -0.86 62.17 20.33
CA ILE A 608 0.49 62.61 20.65
C ILE A 608 0.40 63.92 21.43
N THR A 609 0.77 63.89 22.70
CA THR A 609 0.86 65.04 23.58
C THR A 609 2.19 65.75 23.37
N VAL A 610 2.12 67.06 23.17
CA VAL A 610 3.28 67.93 22.94
C VAL A 610 3.13 69.22 23.74
N ARG A 611 4.26 69.86 24.08
CA ARG A 611 4.31 71.15 24.79
C ARG A 611 4.86 72.23 23.88
N GLY A 612 4.27 73.42 23.87
CA GLY A 612 4.84 74.58 23.18
C GLY A 612 6.13 75.03 23.86
N SER A 613 7.21 75.25 23.09
CA SER A 613 8.54 75.58 23.62
C SER A 613 9.22 76.79 22.96
N VAL A 614 8.67 77.30 21.85
CA VAL A 614 9.10 78.53 21.17
C VAL A 614 7.86 79.27 20.65
N GLU A 615 7.86 80.60 20.67
CA GLU A 615 6.78 81.43 20.12
C GLU A 615 6.63 81.26 18.61
N GLY A 616 5.38 81.27 18.12
CA GLY A 616 5.05 81.33 16.69
C GLY A 616 4.19 80.18 16.18
N THR A 617 3.92 80.19 14.87
CA THR A 617 3.04 79.20 14.22
C THR A 617 3.80 77.98 13.76
N VAL A 618 3.35 76.79 14.19
CA VAL A 618 3.90 75.48 13.84
C VAL A 618 2.94 74.70 12.94
N PHE A 619 3.49 73.95 11.99
CA PHE A 619 2.74 73.10 11.06
C PHE A 619 3.14 71.64 11.22
N ASN A 620 2.17 70.73 11.37
CA ASN A 620 2.45 69.31 11.57
C ASN A 620 1.64 68.41 10.60
N SER A 621 2.28 67.43 9.96
CA SER A 621 1.66 66.46 9.05
C SER A 621 2.10 65.03 9.39
N ALA A 622 1.47 64.02 8.79
CA ALA A 622 1.80 62.61 8.97
C ALA A 622 1.54 61.82 7.69
N SER A 623 2.21 60.67 7.56
CA SER A 623 1.98 59.68 6.52
C SER A 623 1.81 58.29 7.12
N VAL A 624 1.16 57.39 6.38
CA VAL A 624 1.11 55.95 6.66
C VAL A 624 1.65 55.18 5.46
N ASP A 625 2.21 53.99 5.70
CA ASP A 625 2.65 53.04 4.67
C ASP A 625 2.34 51.61 5.15
N SER A 626 2.39 50.61 4.27
CA SER A 626 2.16 49.20 4.61
C SER A 626 2.70 48.22 3.57
N ASN A 627 2.99 46.99 3.98
CA ASN A 627 3.49 45.95 3.08
C ASN A 627 2.40 45.31 2.20
N THR A 628 1.11 45.46 2.55
CA THR A 628 0.00 45.11 1.65
C THR A 628 -0.13 46.14 0.53
N SER A 629 -0.39 45.69 -0.69
CA SER A 629 -0.59 46.61 -1.82
C SER A 629 -1.86 47.45 -1.64
N ASP A 630 -1.68 48.76 -1.66
CA ASP A 630 -2.72 49.77 -1.48
C ASP A 630 -3.31 50.21 -2.84
N THR A 631 -4.64 50.27 -2.94
CA THR A 631 -5.35 50.64 -4.19
C THR A 631 -5.55 52.13 -4.43
N THR A 632 -5.36 53.01 -3.44
CA THR A 632 -5.56 54.46 -3.58
C THR A 632 -4.43 55.34 -2.98
N PRO A 633 -3.11 55.06 -3.13
CA PRO A 633 -2.05 55.54 -2.22
C PRO A 633 -1.88 57.06 -2.01
N GLY A 634 -2.58 57.91 -2.76
CA GLY A 634 -2.63 59.37 -2.55
C GLY A 634 -3.41 59.81 -1.31
N ASN A 635 -4.13 58.91 -0.62
CA ASN A 635 -4.81 59.14 0.66
C ASN A 635 -3.94 58.82 1.89
N ASN A 636 -2.72 58.28 1.69
CA ASN A 636 -1.80 57.85 2.74
C ASN A 636 -0.85 58.96 3.27
N VAL A 637 -1.07 60.22 2.85
CA VAL A 637 -0.39 61.39 3.41
C VAL A 637 -1.42 62.46 3.77
N VAL A 638 -1.28 63.08 4.94
CA VAL A 638 -2.13 64.21 5.35
C VAL A 638 -1.81 65.43 4.46
N ALA A 639 -2.63 65.61 3.43
CA ALA A 639 -2.40 66.56 2.33
C ALA A 639 -2.41 68.05 2.74
N VAL A 640 -2.97 68.39 3.91
CA VAL A 640 -2.94 69.75 4.49
C VAL A 640 -2.40 69.64 5.92
N PRO A 641 -1.20 70.18 6.21
CA PRO A 641 -0.64 70.17 7.57
C PRO A 641 -1.54 70.89 8.57
N VAL A 642 -1.58 70.40 9.80
CA VAL A 642 -2.31 70.99 10.92
C VAL A 642 -1.52 72.18 11.48
N GLU A 643 -2.14 73.34 11.49
CA GLU A 643 -1.59 74.61 11.99
C GLU A 643 -1.95 74.84 13.46
N VAL A 644 -0.97 75.22 14.28
CA VAL A 644 -1.16 75.64 15.69
C VAL A 644 -0.26 76.85 15.96
N THR A 645 -0.77 77.87 16.64
CA THR A 645 0.00 79.05 17.06
C THR A 645 0.35 78.96 18.54
N LEU A 646 1.63 79.19 18.85
CA LEU A 646 2.19 79.17 20.20
C LEU A 646 2.38 80.59 20.70
N GLU A 647 1.72 80.91 21.82
CA GLU A 647 1.56 82.27 22.36
C GLU A 647 2.40 82.49 23.62
N PRO A 648 2.92 83.71 23.90
CA PRO A 648 3.81 83.96 25.03
C PRO A 648 3.14 83.75 26.40
N SER A 649 3.95 83.32 27.37
CA SER A 649 3.57 83.06 28.77
C SER A 649 4.68 83.45 29.76
N SER A 650 4.27 83.87 30.96
CA SER A 650 5.14 84.34 32.05
C SER A 650 4.87 83.60 33.37
N ASP A 651 5.69 83.84 34.39
CA ASP A 651 5.46 83.35 35.77
C ASP A 651 6.01 84.43 36.72
N LEU A 652 5.14 85.35 37.15
CA LEU A 652 5.51 86.59 37.85
C LEU A 652 5.53 86.40 39.37
N MET A 653 6.57 85.75 39.86
CA MET A 653 6.77 85.54 41.29
C MET A 653 7.24 86.81 42.03
N LEU A 654 6.82 86.91 43.29
CA LEU A 654 7.25 87.95 44.22
C LEU A 654 7.89 87.30 45.45
N PHE A 655 9.01 87.85 45.93
CA PHE A 655 9.64 87.48 47.19
C PHE A 655 9.90 88.72 48.03
N LYS A 656 9.47 88.70 49.28
CA LYS A 656 9.49 89.84 50.21
C LYS A 656 10.19 89.46 51.51
N VAL A 657 11.21 90.23 51.88
CA VAL A 657 11.89 90.07 53.17
C VAL A 657 12.07 91.43 53.86
N GLY A 658 11.83 91.48 55.17
CA GLY A 658 12.14 92.60 56.02
C GLY A 658 13.50 92.40 56.67
N ASP A 659 14.41 93.37 56.53
CA ASP A 659 15.68 93.38 57.28
C ASP A 659 15.73 94.62 58.19
N PRO A 660 15.98 94.47 59.50
CA PRO A 660 16.12 93.21 60.24
C PRO A 660 14.79 92.53 60.58
N ASN A 661 14.75 91.20 60.49
CA ASN A 661 13.70 90.32 61.03
C ASN A 661 14.37 89.20 61.85
N PRO A 662 14.18 89.11 63.19
CA PRO A 662 13.35 89.98 64.02
C PRO A 662 13.83 91.42 64.13
N VAL A 663 12.88 92.37 64.06
CA VAL A 663 13.15 93.81 64.27
C VAL A 663 13.14 94.14 65.76
N ILE A 664 13.96 95.09 66.21
CA ILE A 664 13.80 95.69 67.54
C ILE A 664 12.77 96.83 67.47
N SER A 665 11.82 96.87 68.41
CA SER A 665 10.78 97.91 68.42
C SER A 665 11.37 99.32 68.44
N GLY A 666 10.91 100.20 67.54
CA GLY A 666 11.47 101.52 67.28
C GLY A 666 12.54 101.56 66.19
N GLY A 667 12.97 100.41 65.65
CA GLY A 667 13.90 100.31 64.53
C GLY A 667 13.29 100.70 63.19
N GLU A 668 14.15 100.97 62.21
CA GLU A 668 13.77 100.97 60.80
C GLU A 668 13.86 99.54 60.27
N VAL A 669 12.87 99.12 59.47
CA VAL A 669 12.89 97.87 58.70
C VAL A 669 12.79 98.24 57.23
N THR A 670 13.69 97.68 56.43
CA THR A 670 13.64 97.80 54.97
C THR A 670 13.00 96.54 54.42
N TYR A 671 11.85 96.67 53.77
CA TYR A 671 11.30 95.60 52.96
C TYR A 671 11.98 95.60 51.60
N PHE A 672 12.71 94.52 51.33
CA PHE A 672 13.26 94.20 50.03
C PHE A 672 12.24 93.34 49.29
N ILE A 673 11.65 93.90 48.24
CA ILE A 673 10.66 93.23 47.39
C ILE A 673 11.35 92.90 46.06
N MET A 674 11.71 91.64 45.88
CA MET A 674 12.17 91.13 44.60
C MET A 674 10.96 90.68 43.79
N VAL A 675 10.83 91.19 42.57
CA VAL A 675 9.89 90.71 41.56
C VAL A 675 10.70 90.01 40.48
N ALA A 676 10.35 88.77 40.15
CA ALA A 676 11.05 87.98 39.14
C ALA A 676 10.07 87.40 38.13
N ASN A 677 10.49 87.27 36.87
CA ASN A 677 9.76 86.51 35.88
C ASN A 677 10.44 85.14 35.71
N ALA A 678 9.91 84.11 36.36
CA ALA A 678 10.38 82.73 36.22
C ALA A 678 9.89 82.06 34.92
N GLY A 679 9.07 82.75 34.13
CA GLY A 679 8.42 82.22 32.94
C GLY A 679 9.31 82.17 31.70
N PRO A 680 8.88 81.45 30.65
CA PRO A 680 9.66 81.24 29.44
C PRO A 680 9.67 82.44 28.48
N SER A 681 8.81 83.44 28.68
CA SER A 681 8.67 84.62 27.81
C SER A 681 8.74 85.91 28.63
N ASP A 682 9.13 87.01 28.00
CA ASP A 682 9.15 88.34 28.62
C ASP A 682 7.75 88.73 29.10
N ALA A 683 7.65 89.16 30.36
CA ALA A 683 6.41 89.68 30.91
C ALA A 683 6.33 91.20 30.67
N THR A 684 5.24 91.70 30.10
CA THR A 684 5.01 93.12 29.80
C THR A 684 4.01 93.76 30.77
N ASN A 685 4.04 95.10 30.84
CA ASN A 685 3.24 95.94 31.74
C ASN A 685 3.28 95.55 33.24
N VAL A 686 4.36 94.88 33.66
CA VAL A 686 4.57 94.36 35.01
C VAL A 686 4.43 95.49 36.04
N THR A 687 3.53 95.29 37.00
CA THR A 687 3.15 96.28 38.01
C THR A 687 3.09 95.62 39.38
N MET A 688 3.80 96.17 40.36
CA MET A 688 3.84 95.69 41.75
C MET A 688 3.18 96.70 42.70
N VAL A 689 2.44 96.20 43.69
CA VAL A 689 1.72 96.97 44.71
C VAL A 689 2.06 96.44 46.09
N ASP A 690 2.65 97.27 46.96
CA ASP A 690 2.92 96.96 48.38
C ASP A 690 1.95 97.75 49.30
N THR A 691 1.27 97.06 50.21
CA THR A 691 0.25 97.64 51.10
C THR A 691 0.77 97.68 52.54
N LEU A 692 1.19 98.87 52.96
CA LEU A 692 1.87 99.08 54.25
C LEU A 692 0.97 98.75 55.45
N PRO A 693 1.54 98.30 56.58
CA PRO A 693 0.79 98.08 57.81
C PRO A 693 0.00 99.33 58.22
N THR A 694 -1.27 99.17 58.61
CA THR A 694 -2.15 100.31 58.96
C THR A 694 -1.98 100.82 60.40
N VAL A 695 -1.09 100.20 61.18
CA VAL A 695 -0.90 100.45 62.61
C VAL A 695 0.57 100.68 62.91
N CYS A 696 0.89 101.78 63.59
CA CYS A 696 2.18 102.07 64.22
C CYS A 696 3.43 102.01 63.31
N VAL A 697 3.30 102.41 62.03
CA VAL A 697 4.43 102.58 61.10
C VAL A 697 4.52 103.98 60.52
N GLU A 698 5.74 104.44 60.23
CA GLU A 698 6.02 105.68 59.51
C GLU A 698 6.70 105.33 58.17
N PHE A 699 6.13 105.78 57.05
CA PHE A 699 6.75 105.60 55.72
C PHE A 699 7.93 106.57 55.56
N ILE A 700 9.13 106.04 55.32
CA ILE A 700 10.36 106.82 55.18
C ILE A 700 10.68 107.06 53.69
N SER A 701 10.72 106.00 52.88
CA SER A 701 10.99 106.09 51.45
C SER A 701 10.60 104.82 50.68
N ALA A 702 10.48 104.94 49.36
CA ALA A 702 10.47 103.82 48.44
C ALA A 702 11.38 104.12 47.24
N SER A 703 12.06 103.11 46.72
CA SER A 703 12.90 103.19 45.52
C SER A 703 12.81 101.91 44.69
N THR A 704 13.10 102.01 43.40
CA THR A 704 13.18 100.88 42.47
C THR A 704 14.38 101.08 41.55
N ILE A 705 15.02 99.99 41.13
CA ILE A 705 16.07 100.01 40.10
C ILE A 705 15.51 100.05 38.67
N GLN A 706 14.20 99.78 38.50
CA GLN A 706 13.53 99.66 37.21
C GLN A 706 12.17 100.36 37.22
N GLY A 707 11.83 101.04 36.12
CA GLY A 707 10.53 101.68 35.95
C GLY A 707 10.31 102.89 36.86
N THR A 708 9.12 103.01 37.46
CA THR A 708 8.75 104.14 38.33
C THR A 708 8.01 103.67 39.58
N VAL A 709 8.40 104.18 40.74
CA VAL A 709 7.72 103.94 42.02
C VAL A 709 7.01 105.20 42.52
N SER A 710 5.86 105.02 43.15
CA SER A 710 5.05 106.06 43.77
C SER A 710 4.44 105.55 45.08
N HIS A 711 4.07 106.46 45.99
CA HIS A 711 3.36 106.11 47.23
C HIS A 711 2.17 107.05 47.44
N SER A 712 1.01 106.50 47.75
CA SER A 712 -0.17 107.27 48.16
C SER A 712 -1.02 106.48 49.15
N SER A 713 -1.53 107.15 50.20
CA SER A 713 -2.51 106.59 51.14
C SER A 713 -2.13 105.27 51.82
N GLY A 714 -0.83 104.98 52.00
CA GLY A 714 -0.33 103.72 52.60
C GLY A 714 -0.07 102.60 51.59
N ILE A 715 -0.20 102.86 50.28
CA ILE A 715 0.10 101.92 49.21
C ILE A 715 1.27 102.45 48.39
N VAL A 716 2.29 101.60 48.19
CA VAL A 716 3.40 101.84 47.27
C VAL A 716 3.10 101.10 45.97
N THR A 717 3.20 101.76 44.82
CA THR A 717 3.00 101.14 43.50
C THR A 717 4.22 101.39 42.63
N ALA A 718 4.80 100.31 42.12
CA ALA A 718 5.92 100.30 41.19
C ALA A 718 5.47 99.76 39.83
N ASN A 719 5.47 100.63 38.81
CA ASN A 719 5.26 100.21 37.42
C ASN A 719 6.63 99.86 36.85
N LEU A 720 6.89 98.57 36.62
CA LEU A 720 8.22 98.01 36.28
C LEU A 720 8.41 97.88 34.76
N GLY A 721 7.33 97.83 33.98
CA GLY A 721 7.37 97.76 32.51
C GLY A 721 7.55 96.33 32.02
N THR A 722 8.48 96.10 31.08
CA THR A 722 8.84 94.72 30.66
C THR A 722 9.87 94.13 31.61
N LEU A 723 9.61 92.93 32.14
CA LEU A 723 10.55 92.11 32.91
C LEU A 723 10.90 90.86 32.09
N PRO A 724 12.12 90.77 31.51
CA PRO A 724 12.48 89.68 30.62
C PRO A 724 12.44 88.29 31.28
N ALA A 725 12.33 87.25 30.46
CA ALA A 725 12.34 85.85 30.93
C ALA A 725 13.61 85.54 31.76
N GLY A 726 13.41 85.07 32.99
CA GLY A 726 14.48 84.73 33.94
C GLY A 726 15.11 85.91 34.70
N GLU A 727 14.73 87.16 34.40
CA GLU A 727 15.26 88.35 35.08
C GLU A 727 14.47 88.70 36.35
N SER A 728 15.13 89.42 37.27
CA SER A 728 14.50 89.94 38.48
C SER A 728 14.88 91.39 38.78
N THR A 729 14.01 92.08 39.50
CA THR A 729 14.14 93.49 39.81
C THR A 729 13.73 93.79 41.25
N LEU A 730 14.30 94.84 41.83
CA LEU A 730 14.24 95.10 43.27
C LEU A 730 13.56 96.44 43.57
N VAL A 731 12.49 96.39 44.36
CA VAL A 731 11.85 97.55 44.98
C VAL A 731 12.17 97.53 46.48
N GLN A 732 12.69 98.64 47.00
CA GLN A 732 13.00 98.80 48.42
C GLN A 732 11.97 99.74 49.04
N VAL A 733 11.39 99.35 50.17
CA VAL A 733 10.37 100.11 50.90
C VAL A 733 10.81 100.22 52.36
N VAL A 734 11.20 101.42 52.78
CA VAL A 734 11.72 101.69 54.12
C VAL A 734 10.61 102.26 55.00
N ILE A 735 10.36 101.62 56.13
CA ILE A 735 9.47 102.11 57.18
C ILE A 735 10.16 102.13 58.55
N ARG A 736 9.62 102.91 59.48
CA ARG A 736 9.97 102.82 60.90
C ARG A 736 8.90 102.03 61.65
N ALA A 737 9.30 100.98 62.36
CA ALA A 737 8.45 100.07 63.09
C ALA A 737 8.24 100.53 64.55
N SER A 738 7.01 100.46 65.07
CA SER A 738 6.76 100.67 66.50
C SER A 738 5.61 99.78 67.01
N GLY A 739 5.71 99.36 68.28
CA GLY A 739 4.77 98.40 68.89
C GLY A 739 5.45 97.13 69.41
N ASP A 740 4.65 96.24 69.98
CA ASP A 740 5.04 95.00 70.66
C ASP A 740 4.44 93.73 70.01
N THR A 741 4.09 93.83 68.72
CA THR A 741 3.51 92.77 67.89
C THR A 741 4.18 92.70 66.52
N THR A 742 4.11 91.53 65.88
CA THR A 742 4.50 91.30 64.48
C THR A 742 3.94 92.36 63.52
N LEU A 743 4.78 92.87 62.60
CA LEU A 743 4.31 93.67 61.47
C LEU A 743 4.01 92.77 60.28
N VAL A 744 2.86 92.99 59.64
CA VAL A 744 2.41 92.24 58.45
C VAL A 744 2.38 93.21 57.27
N ASN A 745 3.30 93.07 56.32
CA ASN A 745 3.36 93.90 55.11
C ASN A 745 3.20 93.01 53.86
N ALA A 746 2.28 93.36 52.96
CA ALA A 746 1.84 92.47 51.87
C ALA A 746 1.97 93.14 50.49
N ALA A 747 2.67 92.45 49.57
CA ALA A 747 2.90 92.91 48.20
C ALA A 747 2.35 91.93 47.16
N ALA A 748 1.93 92.45 46.01
CA ALA A 748 1.37 91.71 44.88
C ALA A 748 1.92 92.21 43.53
N VAL A 749 2.00 91.36 42.50
CA VAL A 749 2.42 91.71 41.12
C VAL A 749 1.46 91.17 40.05
N THR A 750 1.33 91.87 38.93
CA THR A 750 0.56 91.48 37.73
C THR A 750 1.27 91.90 36.44
N GLY A 751 1.04 91.20 35.32
CA GLY A 751 1.47 91.54 33.95
C GLY A 751 0.39 91.18 32.91
N ASP A 752 0.71 91.29 31.61
CA ASP A 752 -0.26 91.11 30.52
C ASP A 752 -0.32 89.66 29.94
N GLU A 753 0.78 88.91 30.00
CA GLU A 753 0.91 87.55 29.45
C GLU A 753 0.23 86.49 30.32
N PHE A 754 0.02 85.29 29.77
CA PHE A 754 -0.59 84.19 30.53
C PHE A 754 0.35 83.69 31.63
N ASP A 755 -0.04 83.94 32.89
CA ASP A 755 0.61 83.43 34.09
C ASP A 755 -0.13 82.18 34.61
N ALA A 756 0.59 81.06 34.67
CA ALA A 756 0.06 79.77 35.10
C ALA A 756 0.06 79.58 36.64
N ASN A 757 0.75 80.43 37.40
CA ASN A 757 1.05 80.24 38.81
C ASN A 757 0.75 81.46 39.68
N LEU A 758 -0.48 82.02 39.51
CA LEU A 758 -1.09 83.13 40.27
C LEU A 758 -0.97 83.07 41.82
N SER A 759 -0.44 81.98 42.38
CA SER A 759 -0.17 81.78 43.80
C SER A 759 1.15 82.40 44.29
N ASN A 760 2.16 82.58 43.42
CA ASN A 760 3.47 83.13 43.81
C ASN A 760 3.59 84.65 43.60
N ASN A 761 2.62 85.26 42.91
CA ASN A 761 2.56 86.69 42.60
C ASN A 761 2.24 87.56 43.82
N ASN A 762 2.05 86.97 45.00
CA ASN A 762 1.70 87.64 46.24
C ASN A 762 2.61 87.12 47.36
N ASP A 763 3.23 88.01 48.11
CA ASP A 763 4.01 87.64 49.31
C ASP A 763 3.68 88.57 50.48
N THR A 764 3.73 88.03 51.69
CA THR A 764 3.39 88.72 52.93
C THR A 764 4.45 88.45 53.97
N GLU A 765 5.30 89.45 54.22
CA GLU A 765 6.35 89.36 55.21
C GLU A 765 5.79 89.65 56.60
N ASN A 766 6.11 88.75 57.54
CA ASN A 766 5.78 88.83 58.95
C ASN A 766 7.06 89.17 59.72
N THR A 767 7.26 90.45 60.05
CA THR A 767 8.41 90.90 60.83
C THR A 767 8.16 90.68 62.33
N ASP A 768 8.68 89.58 62.86
CA ASP A 768 8.52 89.10 64.25
C ASP A 768 9.59 89.65 65.22
N LEU A 769 9.57 89.20 66.49
CA LEU A 769 10.49 89.58 67.58
C LEU A 769 10.87 88.35 68.53
N TYR A 770 11.79 87.39 68.17
CA TYR A 770 11.79 85.92 68.63
C TYR A 770 13.07 84.94 68.36
N SER A 771 12.96 83.56 68.18
CA SER A 771 13.99 82.44 67.86
C SER A 771 13.53 80.96 67.32
N SER A 772 14.40 79.91 66.99
CA SER A 772 14.10 78.54 66.28
C SER A 772 15.13 77.27 66.36
N PHE A 773 14.86 75.99 65.81
CA PHE A 773 15.71 74.72 65.40
C PHE A 773 14.89 73.32 65.26
N ASP A 774 15.17 72.00 64.85
CA ASP A 774 16.16 70.94 64.25
C ASP A 774 15.39 69.53 63.88
N ALA A 775 15.69 68.22 63.43
CA ALA A 775 16.71 67.16 62.91
C ALA A 775 15.96 65.80 62.36
N ILE A 776 16.31 64.49 61.98
CA ILE A 776 17.38 63.42 61.56
C ILE A 776 16.70 61.92 61.36
N VAL A 777 17.05 60.63 60.87
CA VAL A 777 18.00 59.65 60.08
C VAL A 777 17.53 58.08 60.20
N THR A 778 17.79 56.82 59.59
CA THR A 778 18.32 55.95 58.38
C THR A 778 17.73 54.42 58.40
N ASP A 779 18.06 53.17 57.85
CA ASP A 779 19.15 52.24 57.20
C ASP A 779 18.64 50.85 56.47
N ASP A 780 19.46 49.79 56.02
CA ASP A 780 19.14 48.59 55.07
C ASP A 780 19.95 47.14 55.13
N ILE A 781 19.63 45.98 54.39
CA ILE A 781 20.30 44.56 54.38
C ILE A 781 20.03 43.40 53.25
N THR A 782 20.79 42.24 53.10
CA THR A 782 20.69 41.01 52.10
C THR A 782 21.28 39.58 52.59
N THR A 783 21.50 38.29 52.03
CA THR A 783 21.56 37.36 50.76
C THR A 783 21.25 35.78 51.05
N ASP A 784 21.55 34.53 50.45
CA ASP A 784 22.31 33.75 49.32
C ASP A 784 22.05 32.12 49.20
N THR A 785 22.34 31.32 48.08
CA THR A 785 22.70 29.81 47.91
C THR A 785 22.68 29.15 46.45
N GLY A 786 23.35 27.98 46.18
CA GLY A 786 22.85 26.96 45.17
C GLY A 786 23.80 26.31 44.10
N TRP A 787 23.32 26.25 42.84
CA TRP A 787 24.11 25.89 41.64
C TRP A 787 25.09 27.03 41.29
N PHE A 788 26.13 26.76 40.48
CA PHE A 788 26.79 27.85 39.77
C PHE A 788 25.83 28.41 38.71
N ALA A 789 25.16 29.51 39.05
CA ALA A 789 24.49 30.36 38.06
C ALA A 789 25.48 30.76 36.96
N TYR A 790 24.99 30.94 35.74
CA TYR A 790 25.78 31.48 34.63
C TYR A 790 25.94 33.00 34.81
N ARG A 791 26.70 33.37 35.85
CA ARG A 791 27.01 34.75 36.31
C ARG A 791 25.79 35.67 36.54
N PRO A 792 25.38 35.87 37.81
CA PRO A 792 24.51 36.99 38.20
C PRO A 792 25.16 38.37 37.95
N ASP A 793 26.46 38.40 37.61
CA ASP A 793 27.28 39.57 37.33
C ASP A 793 27.23 40.08 35.85
N GLU A 794 26.30 39.57 35.03
CA GLU A 794 25.82 40.26 33.82
C GLU A 794 24.51 41.03 34.13
N PRO A 795 24.32 42.30 33.70
CA PRO A 795 23.10 43.05 33.99
C PRO A 795 21.82 42.43 33.40
N GLY A 796 20.69 42.55 34.10
CA GLY A 796 19.34 42.31 33.56
C GLY A 796 18.50 41.21 34.21
N PHE A 797 19.07 40.36 35.07
CA PHE A 797 18.30 39.29 35.73
C PHE A 797 17.48 39.83 36.91
N HIS A 798 16.16 39.97 36.72
CA HIS A 798 15.24 40.60 37.69
C HIS A 798 14.50 39.65 38.65
N GLY A 799 14.79 38.35 38.60
CA GLY A 799 14.51 37.41 39.70
C GLY A 799 13.38 36.40 39.49
N THR A 800 13.20 35.58 40.52
CA THR A 800 12.23 34.47 40.58
C THR A 800 11.49 34.53 41.90
N GLU A 801 10.17 34.38 41.88
CA GLU A 801 9.31 34.56 43.07
C GLU A 801 8.52 33.28 43.35
N TRP A 802 8.44 32.88 44.62
CA TRP A 802 7.45 31.91 45.06
C TRP A 802 6.19 32.65 45.48
N ASP A 803 5.07 32.40 44.81
CA ASP A 803 3.76 32.91 45.20
C ASP A 803 3.15 31.97 46.25
N PRO A 804 3.02 32.39 47.53
CA PRO A 804 2.43 31.57 48.58
C PRO A 804 0.90 31.53 48.52
N THR A 805 0.27 32.27 47.60
CA THR A 805 -1.19 32.35 47.43
C THR A 805 -1.67 31.27 46.47
N GLU A 806 -0.93 31.06 45.39
CA GLU A 806 -1.23 30.10 44.31
C GLU A 806 -0.25 28.91 44.32
N GLU A 807 0.42 28.66 45.46
CA GLU A 807 1.44 27.61 45.72
C GLU A 807 2.37 27.31 44.53
N SER A 808 2.94 28.34 43.91
CA SER A 808 3.61 28.22 42.61
C SER A 808 4.84 29.12 42.44
N LEU A 809 5.75 28.68 41.57
CA LEU A 809 7.06 29.29 41.36
C LEU A 809 7.08 30.08 40.03
N LYS A 810 7.09 31.41 40.14
CA LYS A 810 7.10 32.37 39.04
C LYS A 810 8.52 32.68 38.57
N ALA A 811 8.74 32.60 37.27
CA ALA A 811 9.89 33.18 36.58
C ALA A 811 9.43 34.35 35.71
N TYR A 812 10.01 35.52 35.96
CA TYR A 812 9.83 36.72 35.15
C TYR A 812 10.99 36.85 34.16
N VAL A 813 10.72 37.43 32.99
CA VAL A 813 11.75 37.77 32.00
C VAL A 813 11.53 39.21 31.55
N TYR A 814 12.60 40.00 31.52
CA TYR A 814 12.55 41.44 31.20
C TYR A 814 13.66 41.79 30.21
N ALA A 815 13.35 42.60 29.19
CA ALA A 815 14.36 43.06 28.23
C ALA A 815 15.47 43.89 28.90
N ASP A 816 16.75 43.55 28.67
CA ASP A 816 17.87 44.44 28.98
C ASP A 816 17.85 45.61 27.96
N PRO A 817 17.64 46.87 28.39
CA PRO A 817 17.56 48.01 27.48
C PRO A 817 18.92 48.43 26.90
N VAL A 818 20.03 47.83 27.34
CA VAL A 818 21.41 48.21 26.97
C VAL A 818 22.05 47.19 26.02
N LYS A 819 21.89 45.87 26.25
CA LYS A 819 22.50 44.83 25.40
C LYS A 819 21.48 44.16 24.46
N LYS A 820 21.52 44.52 23.17
CA LYS A 820 20.69 43.89 22.10
C LYS A 820 21.02 42.42 21.77
N ARG A 821 21.73 41.68 22.63
CA ARG A 821 22.00 40.23 22.53
C ARG A 821 22.35 39.66 23.92
N THR A 822 21.34 39.12 24.61
CA THR A 822 21.53 38.36 25.85
C THR A 822 20.50 37.23 25.90
N ARG A 823 20.98 35.99 25.82
CA ARG A 823 20.20 34.82 26.26
C ARG A 823 19.99 34.98 27.77
N GLN A 824 18.84 35.50 28.20
CA GLN A 824 18.45 35.37 29.59
C GLN A 824 17.93 33.96 29.81
N THR A 825 18.27 33.34 30.94
CA THR A 825 17.84 31.97 31.27
C THR A 825 17.65 31.85 32.78
N GLY A 826 16.39 31.79 33.21
CA GLY A 826 16.00 31.34 34.54
C GLY A 826 15.87 29.82 34.53
N TYR A 827 16.36 29.16 35.58
CA TYR A 827 16.31 27.70 35.69
C TYR A 827 16.02 27.28 37.13
N PHE A 828 15.20 26.24 37.28
CA PHE A 828 14.95 25.56 38.54
C PHE A 828 15.11 24.04 38.37
N ALA A 829 15.79 23.40 39.31
CA ALA A 829 15.54 21.99 39.64
C ALA A 829 15.17 21.91 41.12
N THR A 830 14.09 21.20 41.41
CA THR A 830 13.72 20.81 42.76
C THR A 830 14.46 19.52 43.13
N GLU A 831 15.48 19.62 44.00
CA GLU A 831 16.21 18.44 44.48
C GLU A 831 15.30 17.42 45.19
N SER A 832 14.14 17.89 45.71
CA SER A 832 13.07 17.07 46.26
C SER A 832 12.37 16.15 45.24
N LEU A 833 12.54 16.38 43.93
CA LEU A 833 11.99 15.57 42.84
C LEU A 833 13.09 14.80 42.07
N TYR A 834 14.15 14.43 42.77
CA TYR A 834 15.20 13.53 42.26
C TYR A 834 14.77 12.06 42.37
N VAL A 835 14.68 11.37 41.22
CA VAL A 835 14.37 9.93 41.16
C VAL A 835 15.65 9.14 40.86
N PRO A 836 16.30 8.48 41.85
CA PRO A 836 17.53 7.72 41.62
C PRO A 836 17.30 6.53 40.68
N TYR A 837 18.30 6.17 39.87
CA TYR A 837 18.18 5.06 38.90
C TYR A 837 17.80 3.72 39.56
N ALA A 838 18.13 3.51 40.84
CA ALA A 838 17.67 2.36 41.63
C ALA A 838 16.13 2.27 41.73
N SER A 839 15.42 3.39 41.85
CA SER A 839 13.95 3.46 41.91
C SER A 839 13.31 3.35 40.53
N VAL A 840 14.08 3.53 39.45
CA VAL A 840 13.61 3.39 38.07
C VAL A 840 13.75 1.94 37.59
N GLY A 841 14.91 1.32 37.76
CA GLY A 841 15.18 -0.02 37.25
C GLY A 841 15.44 -0.07 35.73
N SER A 842 15.85 -1.23 35.21
CA SER A 842 16.36 -1.37 33.84
C SER A 842 15.31 -1.62 32.75
N GLU A 843 14.05 -1.82 33.13
CA GLU A 843 12.94 -2.18 32.22
C GLU A 843 11.77 -1.20 32.37
N ASN A 844 12.02 0.04 32.82
CA ASN A 844 11.01 1.07 33.02
C ASN A 844 11.47 2.42 32.43
N TYR A 845 10.54 3.18 31.85
CA TYR A 845 10.72 4.58 31.49
C TYR A 845 10.22 5.50 32.63
N VAL A 846 10.72 6.74 32.66
CA VAL A 846 10.30 7.79 33.59
C VAL A 846 9.37 8.76 32.85
N ARG A 847 8.41 9.35 33.55
CA ARG A 847 7.51 10.39 33.02
C ARG A 847 7.37 11.52 34.01
N GLY A 848 7.46 12.76 33.52
CA GLY A 848 7.23 13.99 34.25
C GLY A 848 5.99 14.69 33.70
N LYS A 849 5.03 15.02 34.58
CA LYS A 849 3.99 16.01 34.32
C LYS A 849 4.47 17.36 34.86
N PHE A 850 4.21 18.46 34.15
CA PHE A 850 4.57 19.82 34.52
C PHE A 850 3.31 20.69 34.42
N TYR A 851 2.88 21.27 35.54
CA TYR A 851 1.64 22.04 35.63
C TYR A 851 1.99 23.53 35.57
N ILE A 852 1.69 24.18 34.44
CA ILE A 852 2.19 25.52 34.08
C ILE A 852 1.02 26.51 33.86
N TYR A 853 1.17 27.75 34.32
CA TYR A 853 0.28 28.87 33.95
C TYR A 853 1.09 30.16 33.67
N THR A 854 0.44 31.23 33.21
CA THR A 854 1.07 32.54 32.88
C THR A 854 0.28 33.71 33.46
N GLY A 855 0.91 34.87 33.62
CA GLY A 855 0.25 36.08 34.14
C GLY A 855 1.05 37.36 33.99
N ASP A 856 0.47 38.45 34.52
CA ASP A 856 0.96 39.84 34.52
C ASP A 856 1.42 40.37 33.15
N GLN A 857 0.61 40.10 32.12
CA GLN A 857 0.82 40.48 30.73
C GLN A 857 0.09 41.81 30.39
N PRO A 858 0.79 42.93 30.12
CA PRO A 858 0.18 44.26 30.24
C PRO A 858 -0.68 44.76 29.05
N ALA A 859 -0.67 44.12 27.88
CA ALA A 859 -1.38 44.65 26.70
C ALA A 859 -1.92 43.57 25.73
N ALA A 860 -2.91 43.97 24.92
CA ALA A 860 -3.81 43.08 24.17
C ALA A 860 -3.25 42.43 22.88
N ASN A 861 -1.93 42.39 22.67
CA ASN A 861 -1.32 41.55 21.64
C ASN A 861 -0.63 40.34 22.31
N PRO A 862 -1.32 39.19 22.44
CA PRO A 862 -0.81 38.04 23.21
C PRO A 862 0.30 37.24 22.48
N LEU A 863 0.82 37.73 21.35
CA LEU A 863 1.74 37.03 20.45
C LEU A 863 3.23 37.36 20.71
N LEU A 864 3.53 38.35 21.55
CA LEU A 864 4.89 38.89 21.80
C LEU A 864 5.17 39.13 23.30
N THR A 865 4.55 38.31 24.16
CA THR A 865 4.38 38.62 25.60
C THR A 865 4.64 37.44 26.53
N ILE A 866 4.36 36.20 26.10
CA ILE A 866 4.68 34.99 26.89
C ILE A 866 6.17 34.63 26.65
N PRO A 867 6.98 34.34 27.68
CA PRO A 867 8.35 33.88 27.46
C PRO A 867 8.42 32.45 26.87
N PRO A 868 9.46 32.12 26.08
CA PRO A 868 9.80 30.73 25.76
C PRO A 868 10.19 29.89 27.00
N MET A 869 9.89 28.58 26.96
CA MET A 869 10.23 27.66 28.05
C MET A 869 10.66 26.26 27.57
N ARG A 870 11.40 25.55 28.43
CA ARG A 870 11.87 24.18 28.24
C ARG A 870 11.49 23.35 29.46
N LEU A 871 10.79 22.26 29.21
CA LEU A 871 10.41 21.27 30.22
C LEU A 871 11.35 20.07 30.07
N ARG A 872 12.06 19.71 31.13
CA ARG A 872 13.23 18.82 31.04
C ARG A 872 13.17 17.68 32.04
N LEU A 873 13.38 16.46 31.56
CA LEU A 873 13.84 15.34 32.36
C LEU A 873 15.28 15.02 31.93
N ALA A 874 16.21 15.22 32.86
CA ALA A 874 17.64 15.09 32.63
C ALA A 874 18.24 13.97 33.49
N SER A 875 19.33 13.38 33.03
CA SER A 875 20.31 12.76 33.91
C SER A 875 21.70 13.30 33.58
N ARG A 876 22.65 13.08 34.48
CA ARG A 876 24.00 13.65 34.42
C ARG A 876 24.81 13.30 33.16
N PHE A 877 24.39 12.29 32.39
CA PHE A 877 25.18 11.70 31.29
C PHE A 877 24.41 11.57 29.96
N ALA A 878 23.22 12.16 29.84
CA ALA A 878 22.47 12.20 28.59
C ALA A 878 21.71 13.53 28.49
N VAL A 879 21.82 14.20 27.33
CA VAL A 879 21.09 15.43 27.06
C VAL A 879 19.63 15.11 26.78
N ASN A 880 18.88 15.02 27.88
CA ASN A 880 17.47 15.35 28.04
C ASN A 880 16.44 14.66 27.13
N SER A 881 15.42 14.08 27.75
CA SER A 881 14.10 14.19 27.13
C SER A 881 13.55 15.57 27.48
N MET A 882 13.24 16.34 26.46
CA MET A 882 12.95 17.76 26.55
C MET A 882 11.76 18.10 25.65
N LEU A 883 10.91 18.99 26.14
CA LEU A 883 9.86 19.64 25.36
C LEU A 883 10.15 21.14 25.40
N GLU A 884 10.50 21.73 24.26
CA GLU A 884 10.68 23.17 24.11
C GLU A 884 9.40 23.80 23.56
N VAL A 885 9.06 24.97 24.08
CA VAL A 885 7.84 25.72 23.78
C VAL A 885 8.22 27.15 23.41
N PHE A 886 7.94 27.53 22.16
CA PHE A 886 8.32 28.81 21.56
C PHE A 886 7.09 29.65 21.16
N PRO A 887 6.91 30.84 21.75
CA PRO A 887 5.87 31.79 21.36
C PRO A 887 6.43 33.13 20.79
N SER A 888 6.99 33.14 19.56
CA SER A 888 7.34 34.39 18.84
C SER A 888 7.21 34.31 17.29
N LEU A 889 6.76 35.41 16.67
CA LEU A 889 5.92 35.46 15.46
C LEU A 889 6.52 35.29 14.04
N ASN A 890 5.64 34.73 13.18
CA ASN A 890 5.37 34.98 11.74
C ASN A 890 6.23 34.37 10.59
N VAL A 891 5.55 33.47 9.84
CA VAL A 891 5.80 32.93 8.48
C VAL A 891 6.65 31.62 8.41
N ASP A 892 6.30 30.72 7.49
CA ASP A 892 6.90 29.36 7.34
C ASP A 892 8.35 29.44 6.81
N PRO A 893 9.28 28.50 7.12
CA PRO A 893 10.73 28.61 6.85
C PRO A 893 11.28 29.03 5.48
N GLY A 894 10.48 29.22 4.42
CA GLY A 894 10.87 30.04 3.25
C GLY A 894 11.04 31.54 3.58
N ALA A 895 10.49 31.98 4.72
CA ALA A 895 10.75 33.21 5.46
C ALA A 895 10.28 32.99 6.94
N ALA A 896 11.07 32.28 7.75
CA ALA A 896 10.74 31.90 9.15
C ALA A 896 10.40 33.09 10.09
N PRO A 897 9.63 32.92 11.20
CA PRO A 897 9.42 31.70 11.99
C PRO A 897 7.98 31.40 12.54
N VAL A 898 7.89 30.43 13.46
CA VAL A 898 6.67 29.77 13.97
C VAL A 898 6.23 30.27 15.35
N SER A 899 4.96 30.68 15.52
CA SER A 899 4.30 30.68 16.85
C SER A 899 2.77 30.75 16.86
N LEU A 900 2.13 29.86 17.63
CA LEU A 900 0.87 30.10 18.35
C LEU A 900 0.45 28.94 19.27
N GLU A 901 0.89 27.72 18.94
CA GLU A 901 0.37 26.41 19.42
C GLU A 901 0.40 26.13 20.94
N PHE A 902 1.15 26.87 21.77
CA PHE A 902 1.61 26.35 23.09
C PHE A 902 1.39 27.26 24.32
N ARG A 903 0.44 28.20 24.31
CA ARG A 903 0.19 29.07 25.49
C ARG A 903 -0.27 28.28 26.73
N PRO A 904 0.37 28.43 27.90
CA PRO A 904 -0.19 27.95 29.16
C PRO A 904 -1.47 28.72 29.53
N SER A 905 -2.30 28.12 30.37
CA SER A 905 -3.46 28.80 30.98
C SER A 905 -3.08 30.13 31.64
N THR A 906 -4.00 31.10 31.66
CA THR A 906 -3.88 32.34 32.44
C THR A 906 -4.65 32.27 33.77
N ASP A 907 -5.17 31.10 34.13
CA ASP A 907 -5.94 30.83 35.34
C ASP A 907 -5.12 29.88 36.24
N PRO A 908 -4.59 30.35 37.39
CA PRO A 908 -3.75 29.54 38.27
C PRO A 908 -4.50 28.34 38.86
N THR A 909 -5.83 28.40 38.96
CA THR A 909 -6.66 27.29 39.43
C THR A 909 -6.82 26.17 38.38
N LYS A 910 -6.35 26.40 37.15
CA LYS A 910 -6.46 25.47 36.01
C LYS A 910 -5.16 25.49 35.18
N PRO A 911 -4.01 25.07 35.74
CA PRO A 911 -2.73 25.08 35.03
C PRO A 911 -2.69 24.01 33.92
N SER A 912 -1.98 24.32 32.84
CA SER A 912 -1.75 23.42 31.70
C SER A 912 -0.78 22.30 32.07
N ILE A 913 -1.21 21.04 31.95
CA ILE A 913 -0.45 19.82 32.31
C ILE A 913 0.40 19.33 31.13
N TYR A 914 1.57 19.93 30.92
CA TYR A 914 2.53 19.45 29.92
C TYR A 914 3.20 18.16 30.39
N ARG A 915 3.77 17.39 29.45
CA ARG A 915 4.34 16.07 29.73
C ARG A 915 5.65 15.81 29.00
N VAL A 916 6.56 15.14 29.69
CA VAL A 916 7.83 14.62 29.14
C VAL A 916 7.98 13.15 29.53
N ASP A 917 8.21 12.26 28.58
CA ASP A 917 8.64 10.86 28.83
C ASP A 917 10.16 10.78 28.61
N PHE A 918 10.89 10.12 29.51
CA PHE A 918 12.34 9.90 29.45
C PHE A 918 12.65 8.40 29.55
N ASP A 919 13.33 7.82 28.55
CA ASP A 919 13.77 6.43 28.60
C ASP A 919 15.21 6.33 29.17
N PRO A 920 15.43 5.68 30.32
CA PRO A 920 16.77 5.54 30.91
C PRO A 920 17.61 4.42 30.28
N VAL A 921 17.03 3.57 29.43
CA VAL A 921 17.74 2.43 28.79
C VAL A 921 18.86 2.90 27.84
N ASP A 922 18.75 4.13 27.32
CA ASP A 922 19.72 4.75 26.40
C ASP A 922 21.14 4.95 26.97
N VAL A 923 21.35 4.74 28.29
CA VAL A 923 22.70 4.86 28.91
C VAL A 923 23.15 3.55 29.60
N PRO A 924 23.59 2.52 28.83
CA PRO A 924 23.94 1.19 29.36
C PRO A 924 25.02 1.12 30.46
N TYR A 925 25.75 2.23 30.70
CA TYR A 925 26.85 2.28 31.67
C TYR A 925 26.41 2.65 33.10
N LEU A 926 25.24 3.28 33.28
CA LEU A 926 24.77 3.76 34.59
C LEU A 926 24.31 2.62 35.54
N LYS A 927 24.23 1.40 35.01
CA LYS A 927 24.01 0.15 35.77
C LYS A 927 25.06 -0.08 36.90
N GLY A 928 26.18 0.64 36.87
CA GLY A 928 27.25 0.55 37.88
C GLY A 928 27.08 1.39 39.16
N ASN A 929 26.21 2.41 39.19
CA ASN A 929 26.17 3.37 40.32
C ASN A 929 24.75 3.90 40.68
N PRO A 930 23.75 3.02 40.87
CA PRO A 930 22.32 3.40 40.85
C PRO A 930 21.82 4.22 42.07
N THR A 931 22.68 4.52 43.05
CA THR A 931 22.32 5.23 44.30
C THR A 931 22.84 6.66 44.39
N THR A 932 23.80 7.07 43.55
CA THR A 932 24.30 8.46 43.50
C THR A 932 24.00 9.16 42.17
N GLU A 933 23.25 8.50 41.30
CA GLU A 933 22.83 8.97 39.98
C GLU A 933 21.33 8.73 39.79
N GLY A 934 20.65 9.63 39.07
CA GLY A 934 19.19 9.62 38.92
C GLY A 934 18.68 10.56 37.85
N VAL A 935 17.36 10.60 37.68
CA VAL A 935 16.64 11.55 36.85
C VAL A 935 16.26 12.77 37.69
N MET A 936 16.57 13.96 37.19
CA MET A 936 16.16 15.25 37.72
C MET A 936 15.12 15.89 36.80
N SER A 937 14.07 16.46 37.37
CA SER A 937 13.23 17.43 36.65
C SER A 937 13.87 18.81 36.66
N GLY A 938 13.86 19.47 35.50
CA GLY A 938 14.25 20.86 35.34
C GLY A 938 13.16 21.66 34.62
N PHE A 939 12.97 22.90 35.05
CA PHE A 939 12.17 23.91 34.37
C PHE A 939 13.11 25.07 34.00
N GLU A 940 13.17 25.43 32.71
CA GLU A 940 14.02 26.50 32.18
C GLU A 940 13.14 27.49 31.41
N VAL A 941 13.25 28.78 31.69
CA VAL A 941 12.52 29.88 31.02
C VAL A 941 13.56 30.84 30.46
N PHE A 942 13.44 31.20 29.19
CA PHE A 942 14.52 31.86 28.47
C PHE A 942 14.01 32.77 27.36
N ALA A 943 14.76 33.83 27.04
CA ALA A 943 14.51 34.68 25.89
C ALA A 943 15.82 34.87 25.10
N ILE A 944 15.70 34.82 23.77
CA ILE A 944 16.81 35.04 22.82
C ILE A 944 16.77 36.49 22.29
N ASP A 945 15.56 37.00 22.05
CA ASP A 945 15.27 38.37 21.62
C ASP A 945 14.60 39.18 22.74
N PRO A 946 14.58 40.53 22.67
CA PRO A 946 13.92 41.37 23.67
C PRO A 946 12.39 41.19 23.63
N GLN A 947 11.84 40.46 24.61
CA GLN A 947 10.40 40.27 24.80
C GLN A 947 9.86 41.18 25.92
N SER A 948 8.53 41.37 25.93
CA SER A 948 7.85 42.27 26.87
C SER A 948 7.57 41.61 28.24
N GLU A 949 7.23 42.44 29.21
CA GLU A 949 7.14 42.09 30.64
C GLU A 949 6.01 41.09 30.97
N GLY A 950 6.31 40.08 31.80
CA GLY A 950 5.34 39.13 32.35
C GLY A 950 6.00 37.86 32.94
N PHE A 951 5.20 36.88 33.38
CA PHE A 951 5.72 35.65 34.00
C PHE A 951 5.17 34.33 33.41
N ILE A 952 5.95 33.26 33.60
CA ILE A 952 5.49 31.86 33.59
C ILE A 952 5.60 31.30 35.01
N ALA A 953 4.57 30.59 35.47
CA ALA A 953 4.52 29.97 36.78
C ALA A 953 4.44 28.45 36.68
N LEU A 954 5.27 27.77 37.48
CA LEU A 954 5.22 26.34 37.70
C LEU A 954 4.47 26.04 39.01
N ALA A 955 3.30 25.43 38.91
CA ALA A 955 2.49 25.05 40.07
C ALA A 955 2.87 23.67 40.64
N GLN A 956 3.18 22.69 39.79
CA GLN A 956 3.49 21.33 40.23
C GLN A 956 4.36 20.59 39.21
N ILE A 957 5.21 19.67 39.69
CA ILE A 957 5.80 18.60 38.89
C ILE A 957 5.47 17.26 39.54
N GLU A 958 5.02 16.27 38.75
CA GLU A 958 4.86 14.88 39.19
C GLU A 958 5.78 13.98 38.37
N ILE A 959 6.55 13.10 39.02
CA ILE A 959 7.41 12.13 38.33
C ILE A 959 6.99 10.69 38.67
N GLY A 960 6.75 9.87 37.65
CA GLY A 960 6.38 8.45 37.77
C GLY A 960 7.28 7.52 36.95
N VAL A 961 7.33 6.25 37.35
CA VAL A 961 8.10 5.17 36.73
C VAL A 961 7.14 4.12 36.16
N TYR A 962 7.37 3.66 34.92
CA TYR A 962 6.43 2.81 34.19
C TYR A 962 7.14 1.74 33.33
N PRO A 963 6.70 0.48 33.30
CA PRO A 963 7.40 -0.58 32.57
C PRO A 963 7.42 -0.40 31.05
N VAL A 964 8.60 -0.60 30.46
CA VAL A 964 8.89 -0.66 29.01
C VAL A 964 8.09 -1.78 28.34
N GLY A 965 7.74 -2.85 29.07
CA GLY A 965 6.82 -3.90 28.60
C GLY A 965 5.39 -3.43 28.28
N LEU A 966 5.03 -2.17 28.60
CA LEU A 966 3.80 -1.54 28.12
C LEU A 966 3.94 -0.92 26.71
N LEU A 967 5.16 -0.81 26.20
CA LEU A 967 5.47 -0.32 24.85
C LEU A 967 5.61 -1.51 23.90
N SER A 968 4.81 -1.55 22.83
CA SER A 968 4.83 -2.69 21.90
C SER A 968 6.18 -2.81 21.18
N THR A 969 6.79 -3.99 21.32
CA THR A 969 8.02 -4.41 20.64
C THR A 969 7.75 -4.67 19.17
N ASP A 970 6.68 -5.41 18.86
CA ASP A 970 6.18 -5.58 17.49
C ASP A 970 5.34 -4.39 17.03
N CYS A 971 5.50 -3.99 15.76
CA CYS A 971 4.73 -2.90 15.14
C CYS A 971 3.43 -3.39 14.47
N LYS A 972 2.65 -4.20 15.20
CA LYS A 972 1.27 -4.58 14.82
C LYS A 972 0.26 -3.72 15.60
N PRO A 973 -0.94 -3.45 15.05
CA PRO A 973 -1.96 -2.70 15.77
C PRO A 973 -2.40 -3.46 17.02
N ILE A 974 -2.34 -2.81 18.16
CA ILE A 974 -2.92 -3.32 19.41
C ILE A 974 -4.24 -2.59 19.63
N THR A 975 -5.34 -3.36 19.59
CA THR A 975 -6.66 -2.88 20.00
C THR A 975 -6.99 -3.45 21.38
N LYS A 976 -7.28 -2.58 22.35
CA LYS A 976 -7.69 -2.95 23.72
C LYS A 976 -9.00 -2.26 24.07
N ILE A 977 -9.80 -2.92 24.91
CA ILE A 977 -11.05 -2.38 25.47
C ILE A 977 -10.96 -2.52 26.99
N PHE A 978 -11.31 -1.46 27.70
CA PHE A 978 -11.40 -1.45 29.16
C PHE A 978 -12.81 -1.10 29.62
N ALA A 979 -13.27 -1.76 30.68
CA ALA A 979 -14.51 -1.44 31.36
C ALA A 979 -14.23 -0.61 32.63
N PRO A 980 -14.80 0.61 32.77
CA PRO A 980 -14.77 1.33 34.03
C PRO A 980 -15.65 0.60 35.07
N THR A 981 -15.12 0.33 36.25
CA THR A 981 -15.88 -0.28 37.34
C THR A 981 -16.66 0.76 38.14
N ALA A 982 -17.72 0.34 38.84
CA ALA A 982 -18.63 1.23 39.55
C ALA A 982 -18.08 1.79 40.89
N THR A 983 -16.81 1.53 41.22
CA THR A 983 -16.22 1.84 42.53
C THR A 983 -15.01 2.78 42.48
N ASP A 984 -14.09 2.63 41.52
CA ASP A 984 -12.81 3.35 41.54
C ASP A 984 -12.37 3.85 40.15
N ALA A 985 -12.02 5.13 40.07
CA ALA A 985 -11.43 5.76 38.89
C ALA A 985 -9.93 5.37 38.75
N GLY A 986 -9.68 4.13 38.33
CA GLY A 986 -8.33 3.59 38.12
C GLY A 986 -8.25 2.07 37.89
N ASP A 987 -9.29 1.30 38.25
CA ASP A 987 -9.33 -0.15 38.06
C ASP A 987 -9.70 -0.52 36.61
N PHE A 988 -8.74 -0.35 35.69
CA PHE A 988 -8.87 -0.64 34.26
C PHE A 988 -8.91 -2.15 33.97
N ARG A 989 -10.09 -2.77 34.06
CA ARG A 989 -10.28 -4.18 33.72
C ARG A 989 -10.34 -4.38 32.21
N LEU A 990 -9.46 -5.25 31.70
CA LEU A 990 -9.36 -5.61 30.28
C LEU A 990 -10.53 -6.52 29.89
N ASP A 991 -11.37 -6.05 28.97
CA ASP A 991 -12.62 -6.73 28.61
C ASP A 991 -12.42 -7.67 27.40
N LEU A 992 -11.49 -8.63 27.54
CA LEU A 992 -11.17 -9.63 26.52
C LEU A 992 -11.42 -11.06 27.02
N PRO A 993 -11.88 -11.98 26.15
CA PRO A 993 -11.95 -13.40 26.47
C PRO A 993 -10.57 -13.97 26.82
N GLU A 994 -10.52 -14.84 27.84
CA GLU A 994 -9.31 -15.53 28.32
C GLU A 994 -8.55 -16.26 27.19
N ALA A 995 -9.27 -16.74 26.17
CA ALA A 995 -8.72 -17.37 24.97
C ALA A 995 -8.02 -16.41 23.98
N GLU A 996 -8.45 -15.14 23.85
CA GLU A 996 -7.65 -14.15 23.10
C GLU A 996 -6.41 -13.77 23.92
N LEU A 997 -6.56 -13.60 25.24
CA LEU A 997 -5.48 -13.24 26.17
C LEU A 997 -4.28 -14.19 26.11
N ALA A 998 -4.51 -15.50 25.98
CA ALA A 998 -3.44 -16.50 25.85
C ALA A 998 -2.68 -16.47 24.50
N SER A 999 -3.18 -15.75 23.49
CA SER A 999 -2.57 -15.68 22.14
C SER A 999 -1.66 -14.46 21.93
N TYR A 1000 -1.79 -13.43 22.75
CA TYR A 1000 -0.88 -12.28 22.79
C TYR A 1000 -0.01 -12.39 24.05
N ASN A 1001 1.32 -12.35 23.92
CA ASN A 1001 2.25 -12.39 25.05
C ASN A 1001 2.16 -11.10 25.90
N LEU A 1002 1.12 -10.99 26.72
CA LEU A 1002 0.86 -9.91 27.66
C LEU A 1002 1.08 -10.40 29.10
N LEU A 1003 1.52 -9.48 29.96
CA LEU A 1003 2.18 -9.81 31.24
C LEU A 1003 1.25 -10.52 32.25
N PRO A 1004 1.68 -11.66 32.82
CA PRO A 1004 1.02 -12.25 33.98
C PRO A 1004 1.53 -11.60 35.27
N VAL A 1005 0.72 -10.72 35.86
CA VAL A 1005 0.85 -10.35 37.29
C VAL A 1005 -0.51 -10.56 37.95
N VAL A 1006 -0.69 -11.72 38.55
CA VAL A 1006 -1.77 -11.96 39.51
C VAL A 1006 -1.26 -11.49 40.86
N GLU A 1007 -1.75 -10.36 41.34
CA GLU A 1007 -1.56 -9.95 42.73
C GLU A 1007 -2.71 -10.52 43.59
N GLU A 1008 -2.39 -11.20 44.68
CA GLU A 1008 -3.38 -11.94 45.49
C GLU A 1008 -4.33 -10.99 46.23
N GLY A 1009 -5.57 -10.84 45.75
CA GLY A 1009 -6.62 -10.13 46.50
C GLY A 1009 -7.94 -9.89 45.78
N TYR A 1010 -7.92 -9.74 44.44
CA TYR A 1010 -9.10 -9.30 43.69
C TYR A 1010 -9.97 -10.44 43.17
N THR A 1011 -11.29 -10.33 43.36
CA THR A 1011 -12.27 -11.33 42.92
C THR A 1011 -12.59 -11.23 41.43
N THR A 1012 -12.89 -12.39 40.84
CA THR A 1012 -13.31 -12.57 39.44
C THR A 1012 -14.62 -11.85 39.14
N VAL A 1013 -14.68 -11.11 38.02
CA VAL A 1013 -15.89 -10.46 37.50
C VAL A 1013 -16.59 -11.35 36.46
N SER A 1014 -17.92 -11.21 36.36
CA SER A 1014 -18.79 -12.05 35.51
C SER A 1014 -18.64 -11.75 34.02
N VAL A 1015 -18.42 -12.80 33.21
CA VAL A 1015 -18.33 -12.76 31.74
C VAL A 1015 -19.70 -12.67 31.07
N THR A 1016 -20.34 -11.50 31.16
CA THR A 1016 -21.73 -11.27 30.69
C THR A 1016 -21.94 -9.97 29.90
N ASP A 1017 -20.94 -9.53 29.12
CA ASP A 1017 -21.09 -8.57 28.02
C ASP A 1017 -20.42 -9.14 26.74
N PRO A 1018 -20.90 -8.81 25.52
CA PRO A 1018 -20.45 -9.48 24.28
C PRO A 1018 -19.15 -8.91 23.69
N PRO A 1019 -18.13 -9.74 23.36
CA PRO A 1019 -16.77 -9.28 23.01
C PRO A 1019 -16.59 -8.79 21.56
N SER A 1020 -17.66 -8.36 20.88
CA SER A 1020 -17.67 -8.15 19.42
C SER A 1020 -17.42 -6.71 18.95
N ILE A 1021 -17.35 -5.74 19.85
CA ILE A 1021 -17.39 -4.31 19.51
C ILE A 1021 -16.01 -3.66 19.70
N LYS A 1022 -15.10 -3.94 18.76
CA LYS A 1022 -13.75 -3.35 18.71
C LYS A 1022 -13.80 -2.05 17.89
N PRO A 1023 -13.17 -0.93 18.33
CA PRO A 1023 -13.05 0.25 17.47
C PRO A 1023 -12.33 -0.11 16.18
N VAL A 1024 -12.74 0.51 15.07
CA VAL A 1024 -12.29 0.14 13.71
C VAL A 1024 -11.33 1.19 13.20
N TYR A 1025 -10.34 0.78 12.42
CA TYR A 1025 -9.51 1.69 11.64
C TYR A 1025 -9.55 1.32 10.16
N ALA A 1026 -9.48 2.34 9.31
CA ALA A 1026 -9.36 2.21 7.86
C ALA A 1026 -8.13 2.97 7.39
N GLU A 1027 -7.44 2.43 6.40
CA GLU A 1027 -6.28 3.07 5.76
C GLU A 1027 -6.62 3.29 4.28
N GLY A 1028 -6.32 4.49 3.76
CA GLY A 1028 -6.59 4.84 2.37
C GLY A 1028 -5.84 6.10 1.94
N SER A 1029 -6.17 6.61 0.75
CA SER A 1029 -5.57 7.81 0.16
C SER A 1029 -5.76 9.10 0.98
N PHE A 1030 -6.67 9.09 1.95
CA PHE A 1030 -6.94 10.18 2.89
C PHE A 1030 -6.37 9.88 4.30
N GLY A 1031 -5.44 8.93 4.43
CA GLY A 1031 -4.76 8.61 5.68
C GLY A 1031 -5.29 7.41 6.45
N VAL A 1032 -4.98 7.41 7.76
CA VAL A 1032 -5.45 6.42 8.74
C VAL A 1032 -6.60 7.02 9.53
N THR A 1033 -7.82 6.57 9.23
CA THR A 1033 -9.06 6.96 9.91
C THR A 1033 -9.40 5.97 11.02
N LEU A 1034 -9.64 6.46 12.24
CA LEU A 1034 -10.12 5.72 13.41
C LEU A 1034 -11.59 6.03 13.64
N ASP A 1035 -12.48 5.04 13.49
CA ASP A 1035 -13.91 5.18 13.78
C ASP A 1035 -14.19 4.72 15.23
N THR A 1036 -14.51 5.69 16.10
CA THR A 1036 -14.87 5.45 17.51
C THR A 1036 -16.37 5.26 17.71
N LYS A 1037 -17.21 5.48 16.68
CA LYS A 1037 -18.69 5.51 16.81
C LYS A 1037 -19.27 4.18 17.29
N GLN A 1038 -18.58 3.07 17.02
CA GLN A 1038 -19.00 1.76 17.48
C GLN A 1038 -18.73 1.52 18.97
N VAL A 1039 -17.79 2.23 19.60
CA VAL A 1039 -17.44 2.03 21.01
C VAL A 1039 -18.64 2.40 21.91
N PRO A 1040 -19.09 1.51 22.82
CA PRO A 1040 -20.20 1.81 23.72
C PRO A 1040 -19.89 2.95 24.68
N SER A 1041 -20.91 3.74 25.07
CA SER A 1041 -20.80 4.90 25.97
C SER A 1041 -20.51 4.58 27.45
N ASN A 1042 -19.83 3.47 27.69
CA ASN A 1042 -19.40 2.94 28.99
C ASN A 1042 -18.16 2.04 28.84
N ARG A 1043 -17.35 2.21 27.77
CA ARG A 1043 -16.16 1.41 27.47
C ARG A 1043 -15.07 2.30 26.86
N ILE A 1044 -13.83 2.06 27.26
CA ILE A 1044 -12.66 2.80 26.79
C ILE A 1044 -11.95 1.97 25.73
N GLY A 1045 -12.02 2.41 24.48
CA GLY A 1045 -11.26 1.83 23.37
C GLY A 1045 -9.88 2.46 23.23
N ILE A 1046 -8.84 1.61 23.05
CA ILE A 1046 -7.51 2.04 22.64
C ILE A 1046 -7.13 1.33 21.35
N ILE A 1047 -6.78 2.09 20.32
CA ILE A 1047 -6.05 1.62 19.13
C ILE A 1047 -4.65 2.22 19.19
N SER A 1048 -3.66 1.52 18.62
CA SER A 1048 -2.29 2.00 18.49
C SER A 1048 -1.73 1.69 17.10
N ARG A 1049 -1.44 2.72 16.29
CA ARG A 1049 -0.87 2.57 14.93
C ARG A 1049 0.56 3.15 14.84
N ASN A 1050 1.32 2.74 13.82
CA ASN A 1050 2.56 3.39 13.43
C ASN A 1050 2.58 3.62 11.91
N PHE A 1051 3.19 4.71 11.48
CA PHE A 1051 3.31 5.12 10.08
C PHE A 1051 4.74 4.85 9.55
N SER A 1052 4.88 4.63 8.24
CA SER A 1052 6.17 4.72 7.56
C SER A 1052 6.63 6.17 7.44
N GLY A 1053 7.92 6.38 7.19
CA GLY A 1053 8.44 7.70 6.82
C GLY A 1053 8.14 8.00 5.35
N GLY A 1054 7.84 9.26 5.07
CA GLY A 1054 7.50 9.76 3.73
C GLY A 1054 6.53 10.93 3.84
N THR A 1055 6.52 11.82 2.84
CA THR A 1055 5.47 12.85 2.68
C THR A 1055 4.14 12.26 2.16
N ASP A 1056 4.16 10.98 1.80
CA ASP A 1056 3.04 10.14 1.44
C ASP A 1056 3.02 8.95 2.40
N VAL A 1057 1.90 8.76 3.11
CA VAL A 1057 1.72 7.69 4.11
C VAL A 1057 1.66 6.28 3.48
N THR A 1058 1.61 6.17 2.16
CA THR A 1058 1.66 4.90 1.41
C THR A 1058 3.09 4.48 1.02
N ALA A 1059 4.08 5.38 1.13
CA ALA A 1059 5.48 5.11 0.76
C ALA A 1059 6.33 4.61 1.95
N PRO A 1060 7.40 3.81 1.71
CA PRO A 1060 8.24 3.24 2.77
C PRO A 1060 9.59 3.97 3.00
N ASP A 1061 9.70 5.27 2.68
CA ASP A 1061 10.96 6.03 2.75
C ASP A 1061 11.28 6.52 4.17
N TYR A 1062 11.72 5.56 5.01
CA TYR A 1062 12.06 5.79 6.41
C TYR A 1062 13.15 6.85 6.64
N LEU A 1063 12.77 8.00 7.22
CA LEU A 1063 13.73 9.00 7.70
C LEU A 1063 14.55 8.44 8.88
N ARG A 1064 15.88 8.63 8.84
CA ARG A 1064 16.84 7.89 9.66
C ARG A 1064 17.64 8.82 10.58
N VAL A 1065 17.61 8.56 11.89
CA VAL A 1065 18.28 9.38 12.91
C VAL A 1065 19.79 9.45 12.66
N SER A 1066 20.30 10.67 12.61
CA SER A 1066 21.69 11.01 12.23
C SER A 1066 22.36 11.91 13.28
N GLU A 1067 23.70 11.93 13.30
CA GLU A 1067 24.51 12.74 14.23
C GLU A 1067 24.32 14.25 13.99
N ASN A 1068 24.31 15.03 15.08
CA ASN A 1068 24.14 16.50 15.08
C ASN A 1068 22.95 16.99 14.23
N LYS A 1069 21.80 16.29 14.36
CA LYS A 1069 20.52 16.68 13.75
C LYS A 1069 19.43 16.89 14.80
N GLN A 1070 18.49 17.77 14.46
CA GLN A 1070 17.19 17.92 15.11
C GLN A 1070 16.09 17.70 14.07
N TYR A 1071 14.92 17.23 14.50
CA TYR A 1071 13.81 16.80 13.66
C TYR A 1071 12.53 17.52 14.08
N LEU A 1072 11.92 18.26 13.16
CA LEU A 1072 10.60 18.87 13.30
C LEU A 1072 9.58 17.92 12.69
N VAL A 1073 8.65 17.40 13.50
CA VAL A 1073 7.57 16.51 13.07
C VAL A 1073 6.26 17.30 13.10
N ARG A 1074 5.50 17.33 12.00
CA ARG A 1074 4.14 17.88 11.96
C ARG A 1074 3.15 16.78 11.62
N TYR A 1075 2.05 16.65 12.35
CA TYR A 1075 0.93 15.77 12.03
C TYR A 1075 -0.27 16.63 11.64
N HIS A 1076 -0.96 16.30 10.55
CA HIS A 1076 -2.28 16.83 10.26
C HIS A 1076 -3.33 15.82 10.71
N LEU A 1077 -4.39 16.31 11.37
CA LEU A 1077 -5.54 15.51 11.76
C LEU A 1077 -6.82 16.16 11.28
N THR A 1078 -7.76 15.34 10.81
CA THR A 1078 -9.16 15.74 10.60
C THR A 1078 -10.08 14.87 11.47
N SER A 1079 -11.29 15.36 11.77
CA SER A 1079 -12.29 14.61 12.55
C SER A 1079 -13.71 14.83 12.03
N THR A 1080 -14.67 14.05 12.51
CA THR A 1080 -16.11 14.30 12.30
C THR A 1080 -16.81 14.95 13.50
N GLN A 1081 -16.10 15.18 14.61
CA GLN A 1081 -16.53 16.05 15.72
C GLN A 1081 -15.43 17.05 16.09
N ARG A 1082 -15.81 18.16 16.72
CA ARG A 1082 -14.86 19.21 17.14
C ARG A 1082 -13.80 18.65 18.10
N SER A 1083 -12.58 19.17 18.06
CA SER A 1083 -11.48 18.67 18.90
C SER A 1083 -11.60 18.99 20.40
N ASP A 1084 -12.45 19.96 20.80
CA ASP A 1084 -12.82 20.19 22.20
C ASP A 1084 -13.74 19.10 22.76
N ARG A 1085 -14.30 18.27 21.88
CA ARG A 1085 -15.21 17.15 22.15
C ARG A 1085 -14.80 15.89 21.38
N ASN A 1086 -13.54 15.49 21.56
CA ASN A 1086 -13.08 14.16 21.20
C ASN A 1086 -12.36 13.53 22.39
N SER A 1087 -12.49 12.21 22.52
CA SER A 1087 -11.64 11.35 23.36
C SER A 1087 -10.15 11.66 23.19
N GLN A 1088 -9.35 11.51 24.24
CA GLN A 1088 -7.95 11.91 24.26
C GLN A 1088 -7.13 11.23 23.14
N ILE A 1089 -6.53 12.01 22.26
CA ILE A 1089 -5.63 11.58 21.19
C ILE A 1089 -4.17 11.73 21.66
N ARG A 1090 -3.29 10.83 21.24
CA ARG A 1090 -1.84 10.92 21.48
C ARG A 1090 -1.07 10.67 20.19
N LEU A 1091 -0.14 11.56 19.90
CA LEU A 1091 0.82 11.47 18.81
C LEU A 1091 2.19 11.08 19.38
N ARG A 1092 3.00 10.33 18.62
CA ARG A 1092 4.30 9.81 19.11
C ARG A 1092 5.35 9.68 18.03
N GLY A 1093 6.59 10.08 18.31
CA GLY A 1093 7.77 9.76 17.51
C GLY A 1093 8.75 8.91 18.31
N ARG A 1094 9.24 7.80 17.76
CA ARG A 1094 10.24 6.93 18.41
C ARG A 1094 11.29 6.39 17.44
N ALA A 1095 12.48 6.07 17.94
CA ALA A 1095 13.54 5.40 17.19
C ALA A 1095 13.87 4.04 17.82
N VAL A 1096 13.65 2.95 17.07
CA VAL A 1096 13.59 1.58 17.64
C VAL A 1096 14.93 1.12 18.26
N ARG A 1097 16.07 1.60 17.76
CA ARG A 1097 17.41 1.23 18.26
C ARG A 1097 17.73 1.78 19.65
N PHE A 1098 17.17 2.94 19.94
CA PHE A 1098 17.45 3.73 21.13
C PHE A 1098 16.36 3.53 22.20
N THR A 1099 15.20 2.96 21.82
CA THR A 1099 13.99 2.85 22.65
C THR A 1099 13.31 4.19 22.98
N TRP A 1100 14.10 5.28 23.01
CA TRP A 1100 13.69 6.69 22.94
C TRP A 1100 12.37 6.94 22.21
N SER A 1101 11.44 7.59 22.92
CA SER A 1101 10.15 8.03 22.40
C SER A 1101 9.75 9.38 22.98
N GLN A 1102 9.46 10.37 22.12
CA GLN A 1102 8.70 11.57 22.51
C GLN A 1102 7.22 11.37 22.15
N LYS A 1103 6.34 11.95 22.96
CA LYS A 1103 4.88 11.81 22.86
C LYS A 1103 4.23 13.15 23.16
N TYR A 1104 3.16 13.46 22.44
CA TYR A 1104 2.37 14.68 22.55
C TYR A 1104 0.89 14.27 22.69
N GLU A 1105 0.13 14.97 23.53
CA GLU A 1105 -1.21 14.55 23.97
C GLU A 1105 -2.23 15.67 23.80
N LEU A 1106 -3.45 15.28 23.40
CA LEU A 1106 -4.52 16.13 22.91
C LEU A 1106 -5.85 15.70 23.55
N GLY A 1107 -6.62 16.60 24.16
CA GLY A 1107 -8.00 16.32 24.61
C GLY A 1107 -8.20 16.36 26.13
N GLY A 1108 -9.41 16.80 26.55
CA GLY A 1108 -9.80 16.95 27.97
C GLY A 1108 -9.95 18.39 28.51
N ALA A 1109 -10.84 19.22 27.95
CA ALA A 1109 -11.21 20.51 28.56
C ALA A 1109 -12.61 21.00 28.13
N TRP A 1110 -13.61 20.83 29.01
CA TRP A 1110 -14.88 21.54 28.90
C TRP A 1110 -15.00 22.59 30.01
N ALA A 1111 -15.00 23.87 29.63
CA ALA A 1111 -15.28 24.99 30.52
C ALA A 1111 -16.33 25.93 29.90
N LEU A 1112 -17.61 25.54 30.00
CA LEU A 1112 -18.77 26.38 29.70
C LEU A 1112 -19.86 26.05 30.72
N GLY A 1113 -20.28 27.05 31.50
CA GLY A 1113 -20.96 26.87 32.78
C GLY A 1113 -22.38 26.30 32.69
N GLY A 1114 -22.80 25.56 33.73
CA GLY A 1114 -24.18 25.06 33.83
C GLY A 1114 -24.56 24.38 35.15
N PHE A 1115 -23.70 23.52 35.72
CA PHE A 1115 -24.06 22.68 36.88
C PHE A 1115 -22.96 22.62 37.94
N GLY A 1116 -23.31 22.92 39.19
CA GLY A 1116 -22.37 23.03 40.31
C GLY A 1116 -22.16 21.72 41.07
N SER A 1117 -21.03 21.05 40.82
CA SER A 1117 -20.48 19.96 41.63
C SER A 1117 -18.96 20.14 41.75
N PRO A 1118 -18.36 20.16 42.96
CA PRO A 1118 -16.92 20.35 43.12
C PRO A 1118 -16.05 19.11 42.81
N ASN A 1119 -16.65 17.91 42.75
CA ASN A 1119 -15.92 16.64 42.83
C ASN A 1119 -15.25 16.18 41.51
N ASN A 1120 -14.97 17.09 40.59
CA ASN A 1120 -14.65 16.77 39.20
C ASN A 1120 -13.13 16.57 38.95
N THR A 1121 -12.28 16.87 39.93
CA THR A 1121 -10.82 17.00 39.76
C THR A 1121 -10.05 15.67 39.74
N ILE A 1122 -10.44 14.67 40.55
CA ILE A 1122 -9.64 13.46 40.76
C ILE A 1122 -9.62 12.57 39.49
N ALA A 1123 -10.72 12.53 38.74
CA ALA A 1123 -10.77 11.86 37.44
C ALA A 1123 -9.82 12.49 36.40
N GLN A 1124 -9.59 13.81 36.47
CA GLN A 1124 -8.66 14.54 35.60
C GLN A 1124 -7.17 14.33 35.99
N GLN A 1125 -6.89 13.72 37.15
CA GLN A 1125 -5.53 13.59 37.69
C GLN A 1125 -4.93 12.18 37.49
N ALA A 1126 -5.77 11.14 37.44
CA ALA A 1126 -5.34 9.74 37.37
C ALA A 1126 -4.69 9.33 36.03
N LEU A 1127 -5.07 9.97 34.91
CA LEU A 1127 -4.38 9.91 33.63
C LEU A 1127 -4.20 11.34 33.07
N PRO A 1128 -3.02 11.73 32.58
CA PRO A 1128 -2.76 13.10 32.13
C PRO A 1128 -3.35 13.37 30.73
N GLY A 1129 -4.02 14.51 30.56
CA GLY A 1129 -4.43 15.07 29.26
C GLY A 1129 -4.89 16.53 29.41
N ILE A 1130 -4.54 17.39 28.44
CA ILE A 1130 -5.06 18.77 28.31
C ILE A 1130 -5.98 18.83 27.10
N GLY A 1131 -7.18 19.42 27.25
CA GLY A 1131 -8.03 19.75 26.11
C GLY A 1131 -7.47 20.81 25.19
N CYS A 1132 -7.42 20.48 23.91
CA CYS A 1132 -7.12 21.38 22.82
C CYS A 1132 -8.36 21.59 21.94
N LEU A 1133 -8.97 22.78 22.05
CA LEU A 1133 -9.54 23.40 20.87
C LEU A 1133 -8.46 23.43 19.79
N ASN A 1134 -8.84 23.13 18.55
CA ASN A 1134 -7.95 23.18 17.40
C ASN A 1134 -7.45 24.62 17.22
N PRO A 1135 -6.15 24.94 17.41
CA PRO A 1135 -5.68 26.31 17.35
C PRO A 1135 -5.81 26.91 15.95
N ASP A 1136 -5.82 26.06 14.91
CA ASP A 1136 -5.98 26.44 13.51
C ASP A 1136 -7.43 26.84 13.14
N ASN A 1137 -8.39 26.72 14.06
CA ASN A 1137 -9.77 27.11 13.75
C ASN A 1137 -10.55 27.68 14.94
N ALA A 1138 -10.73 29.01 14.92
CA ALA A 1138 -11.73 29.71 15.73
C ALA A 1138 -13.18 29.42 15.27
N GLY A 1139 -13.37 28.76 14.13
CA GLY A 1139 -14.65 28.29 13.62
C GLY A 1139 -15.06 26.92 14.13
N THR A 1140 -16.02 26.28 13.45
CA THR A 1140 -16.63 25.02 13.91
C THR A 1140 -16.08 23.78 13.20
N THR A 1141 -14.85 23.83 12.66
CA THR A 1141 -14.25 22.72 11.93
C THR A 1141 -13.60 21.69 12.86
N ASN A 1142 -13.19 20.57 12.29
CA ASN A 1142 -12.79 19.38 13.02
C ASN A 1142 -11.35 18.98 12.65
N GLY A 1143 -10.36 19.49 13.38
CA GLY A 1143 -8.94 19.13 13.23
C GLY A 1143 -8.07 20.13 12.45
N GLY A 1144 -6.76 19.99 12.58
CA GLY A 1144 -5.70 20.87 12.08
C GLY A 1144 -4.31 20.25 12.23
N TRP A 1145 -3.24 21.06 12.21
CA TRP A 1145 -1.84 20.63 12.35
C TRP A 1145 -1.34 20.62 13.80
N TYR A 1146 -0.32 19.80 14.05
CA TYR A 1146 0.28 19.60 15.37
C TYR A 1146 1.79 19.34 15.30
N THR A 1147 2.60 20.19 15.94
CA THR A 1147 4.07 20.22 15.80
C THR A 1147 4.83 19.62 16.99
N MET A 1148 5.96 18.94 16.74
CA MET A 1148 6.86 18.36 17.76
C MET A 1148 8.34 18.43 17.34
N LEU A 1149 9.22 18.93 18.22
CA LEU A 1149 10.67 18.99 18.01
C LEU A 1149 11.41 17.85 18.74
N MET A 1150 12.33 17.17 18.02
CA MET A 1150 13.12 16.04 18.51
C MET A 1150 14.62 16.28 18.31
N HIS A 1151 15.47 16.01 19.31
CA HIS A 1151 16.94 16.13 19.18
C HIS A 1151 17.60 14.75 19.04
N SER A 1152 18.59 14.61 18.16
CA SER A 1152 19.30 13.34 17.98
C SER A 1152 20.13 12.95 19.22
N PRO A 1153 19.99 11.71 19.75
CA PRO A 1153 20.80 11.21 20.87
C PRO A 1153 22.27 10.93 20.49
N MET A 1154 22.70 11.33 19.28
CA MET A 1154 24.03 11.06 18.72
C MET A 1154 24.95 12.30 18.67
N ASN A 1155 24.65 13.39 19.39
CA ASN A 1155 25.47 14.60 19.42
C ASN A 1155 26.91 14.33 19.97
N VAL A 1156 27.90 14.93 19.32
CA VAL A 1156 29.33 14.91 19.68
C VAL A 1156 29.65 15.27 21.14
N ASP A 1157 28.81 16.02 21.85
CA ASP A 1157 29.07 16.44 23.23
C ASP A 1157 28.46 15.51 24.31
N ILE A 1158 27.65 14.52 23.94
CA ILE A 1158 26.83 13.70 24.87
C ILE A 1158 27.61 12.83 25.89
N ARG A 1159 28.94 12.76 25.84
CA ARG A 1159 29.74 11.89 26.73
C ARG A 1159 31.02 12.59 27.24
N PRO A 1160 31.00 13.22 28.43
CA PRO A 1160 32.17 13.93 28.98
C PRO A 1160 33.31 12.98 29.41
N GLU A 1161 33.09 11.67 29.44
CA GLU A 1161 34.13 10.66 29.70
C GLU A 1161 35.03 10.36 28.49
N PHE A 1162 34.71 10.87 27.30
CA PHE A 1162 35.54 10.76 26.09
C PHE A 1162 36.09 12.13 25.67
N PRO A 1163 37.39 12.25 25.30
CA PRO A 1163 37.95 13.49 24.78
C PRO A 1163 37.22 13.99 23.53
N THR A 1164 37.09 15.31 23.39
CA THR A 1164 36.56 15.96 22.19
C THR A 1164 37.35 15.52 20.95
N GLY A 1165 36.62 15.15 19.89
CA GLY A 1165 37.18 14.52 18.69
C GLY A 1165 37.33 12.99 18.74
N THR A 1166 36.94 12.31 19.83
CA THR A 1166 36.87 10.83 19.85
C THR A 1166 35.82 10.33 18.84
N PRO A 1167 36.19 9.44 17.89
CA PRO A 1167 35.27 8.98 16.84
C PRO A 1167 33.97 8.37 17.36
N LEU A 1168 32.83 8.73 16.74
CA LEU A 1168 31.50 8.26 17.14
C LEU A 1168 31.39 6.72 17.19
N ALA A 1169 32.03 6.02 16.24
CA ALA A 1169 32.05 4.55 16.20
C ALA A 1169 32.72 3.89 17.42
N THR A 1170 33.57 4.62 18.16
CA THR A 1170 34.18 4.19 19.43
C THR A 1170 33.23 4.43 20.61
N ARG A 1171 32.40 5.47 20.54
CA ARG A 1171 31.44 5.89 21.58
C ARG A 1171 30.09 5.17 21.48
N MET A 1172 29.74 4.71 20.28
CA MET A 1172 28.57 3.88 19.97
C MET A 1172 28.98 2.67 19.13
N PRO A 1173 29.36 1.54 19.77
CA PRO A 1173 29.67 0.29 19.07
C PRO A 1173 28.51 -0.19 18.19
N GLN A 1174 28.81 -1.00 17.17
CA GLN A 1174 27.82 -1.56 16.23
C GLN A 1174 27.06 -0.51 15.39
N LEU A 1175 27.43 0.78 15.39
CA LEU A 1175 26.75 1.80 14.58
C LEU A 1175 26.88 1.55 13.07
N VAL A 1176 28.03 0.98 12.65
CA VAL A 1176 28.37 0.68 11.25
C VAL A 1176 27.66 -0.57 10.70
N ALA A 1177 27.09 -1.42 11.55
CA ALA A 1177 26.44 -2.69 11.18
C ALA A 1177 24.93 -2.54 10.87
N GLN A 1178 24.47 -1.31 10.64
CA GLN A 1178 23.10 -0.99 10.22
C GLN A 1178 23.17 -0.18 8.92
N PRO A 1179 22.21 -0.33 7.99
CA PRO A 1179 22.21 0.41 6.72
C PRO A 1179 22.39 1.93 6.90
N GLY A 1180 23.08 2.55 5.95
CA GLY A 1180 23.27 4.01 5.91
C GLY A 1180 22.01 4.76 5.50
N PRO A 1181 22.00 6.10 5.56
CA PRO A 1181 20.99 6.91 4.89
C PRO A 1181 20.93 6.60 3.38
N GLY A 1182 19.74 6.67 2.77
CA GLY A 1182 19.57 6.37 1.34
C GLY A 1182 19.65 4.88 0.96
N VAL A 1183 19.52 3.96 1.93
CA VAL A 1183 19.39 2.53 1.67
C VAL A 1183 18.01 2.06 2.13
N ASN A 1184 17.18 1.63 1.17
CA ASN A 1184 15.79 1.17 1.34
C ASN A 1184 15.73 -0.23 1.99
N ALA A 1185 16.33 -0.35 3.16
CA ALA A 1185 16.31 -1.50 4.05
C ALA A 1185 15.95 -1.02 5.45
N PRO A 1186 14.98 -1.67 6.15
CA PRO A 1186 14.60 -1.27 7.50
C PRO A 1186 15.78 -1.28 8.47
N SER A 1187 15.98 -0.17 9.18
CA SER A 1187 16.95 -0.06 10.26
C SER A 1187 16.23 0.20 11.58
N LEU A 1188 16.86 -0.20 12.68
CA LEU A 1188 16.43 0.20 14.00
C LEU A 1188 16.61 1.73 14.21
N ARG A 1189 17.42 2.42 13.40
CA ARG A 1189 17.59 3.90 13.43
C ARG A 1189 16.47 4.69 12.74
N ASP A 1190 15.45 4.01 12.23
CA ASP A 1190 14.35 4.65 11.52
C ASP A 1190 13.38 5.30 12.50
N LEU A 1191 13.03 6.56 12.24
CA LEU A 1191 11.97 7.23 12.98
C LEU A 1191 10.62 6.59 12.62
N ARG A 1192 9.86 6.24 13.65
CA ARG A 1192 8.51 5.69 13.54
C ARG A 1192 7.55 6.59 14.27
N PHE A 1193 6.61 7.14 13.52
CA PHE A 1193 5.54 7.98 14.02
C PHE A 1193 4.33 7.10 14.35
N GLY A 1194 3.40 7.59 15.17
CA GLY A 1194 2.23 6.81 15.55
C GLY A 1194 1.14 7.61 16.23
N LEU A 1195 0.00 6.94 16.39
CA LEU A 1195 -1.26 7.48 16.86
C LEU A 1195 -1.85 6.48 17.86
N ASP A 1196 -2.17 6.96 19.06
CA ASP A 1196 -2.98 6.27 20.07
C ASP A 1196 -4.24 7.10 20.38
N ILE A 1197 -5.37 6.47 20.71
CA ILE A 1197 -6.56 7.15 21.27
C ILE A 1197 -6.95 6.50 22.59
N VAL A 1198 -7.47 7.28 23.53
CA VAL A 1198 -7.95 6.87 24.86
C VAL A 1198 -9.21 7.69 25.22
N ASP A 1199 -10.38 7.07 25.33
CA ASP A 1199 -11.51 7.73 25.99
C ASP A 1199 -11.30 7.80 27.51
N THR A 1200 -11.76 8.88 28.14
CA THR A 1200 -11.66 9.15 29.58
C THR A 1200 -12.92 9.77 30.17
N ILE A 1201 -14.01 9.97 29.39
CA ILE A 1201 -15.13 10.84 29.77
C ILE A 1201 -16.38 10.07 30.26
N THR A 1202 -16.55 8.79 29.94
CA THR A 1202 -17.78 8.04 30.31
C THR A 1202 -17.82 7.55 31.76
N PHE A 1203 -18.34 8.38 32.67
CA PHE A 1203 -18.53 8.03 34.10
C PHE A 1203 -19.92 7.52 34.47
N ASN A 1204 -20.92 7.53 33.58
CA ASN A 1204 -22.20 6.85 33.81
C ASN A 1204 -22.95 6.53 32.50
N ALA A 1205 -23.95 5.66 32.57
CA ALA A 1205 -24.76 5.24 31.42
C ALA A 1205 -25.72 6.32 30.83
N GLN A 1206 -25.54 7.59 31.19
CA GLN A 1206 -26.27 8.75 30.64
C GLN A 1206 -25.36 9.86 30.12
N SER A 1207 -24.02 9.72 30.20
CA SER A 1207 -23.11 10.58 29.43
C SER A 1207 -23.18 10.21 27.95
N SER A 1208 -23.59 11.16 27.10
CA SER A 1208 -23.60 11.00 25.64
C SER A 1208 -22.16 11.01 25.10
N PHE A 1209 -21.78 9.94 24.39
CA PHE A 1209 -20.43 9.69 23.90
C PHE A 1209 -20.04 10.56 22.69
N GLU A 1210 -18.76 10.88 22.59
CA GLU A 1210 -18.16 11.67 21.51
C GLU A 1210 -17.82 10.76 20.31
N GLN A 1211 -18.88 10.36 19.58
CA GLN A 1211 -18.82 9.43 18.44
C GLN A 1211 -18.21 10.07 17.18
N GLY A 1212 -16.91 9.88 16.97
CA GLY A 1212 -16.16 10.52 15.88
C GLY A 1212 -15.42 9.53 14.97
N ASN A 1213 -15.16 9.94 13.73
CA ASN A 1213 -13.98 9.49 13.00
C ASN A 1213 -12.86 10.47 13.27
N VAL A 1214 -11.66 10.00 13.58
CA VAL A 1214 -10.43 10.81 13.71
C VAL A 1214 -9.39 10.27 12.75
N THR A 1215 -8.91 11.10 11.84
CA THR A 1215 -8.00 10.73 10.75
C THR A 1215 -6.68 11.45 10.89
N VAL A 1216 -5.55 10.73 10.86
CA VAL A 1216 -4.25 11.32 10.50
C VAL A 1216 -4.06 11.11 9.01
N ASP A 1217 -4.09 12.19 8.25
CA ASP A 1217 -4.00 12.21 6.78
C ASP A 1217 -2.60 12.55 6.26
N ARG A 1218 -1.83 13.35 7.00
CA ARG A 1218 -0.45 13.72 6.63
C ARG A 1218 0.48 13.75 7.84
N ILE A 1219 1.72 13.31 7.63
CA ILE A 1219 2.83 13.53 8.56
C ILE A 1219 3.99 14.11 7.77
N GLU A 1220 4.61 15.15 8.29
CA GLU A 1220 5.80 15.77 7.72
C GLU A 1220 6.95 15.67 8.70
N VAL A 1221 8.17 15.51 8.19
CA VAL A 1221 9.37 15.52 9.03
C VAL A 1221 10.49 16.28 8.33
N THR A 1222 10.93 17.37 8.94
CA THR A 1222 12.03 18.19 8.45
C THR A 1222 13.24 18.00 9.36
N GLU A 1223 14.39 17.62 8.79
CA GLU A 1223 15.64 17.56 9.54
C GLU A 1223 16.48 18.83 9.37
N PHE A 1224 16.99 19.34 10.49
CA PHE A 1224 17.88 20.50 10.55
C PHE A 1224 19.20 20.09 11.23
N PRO A 1225 20.32 20.78 10.96
CA PRO A 1225 21.49 20.72 11.84
C PRO A 1225 21.07 21.05 13.27
N LEU A 1226 21.60 20.31 14.25
CA LEU A 1226 21.43 20.65 15.67
C LEU A 1226 22.15 21.97 15.92
N VAL A 1227 21.40 22.99 16.37
CA VAL A 1227 21.96 24.29 16.75
C VAL A 1227 22.69 24.13 18.09
N GLN A 1228 23.88 24.72 18.24
CA GLN A 1228 24.53 24.81 19.55
C GLN A 1228 23.86 25.92 20.38
N ASP A 1229 23.54 25.58 21.63
CA ASP A 1229 22.78 26.35 22.63
C ASP A 1229 23.63 27.43 23.36
#